data_AF-A0A2K2VLE0-F1
#
_entry.id   AF-A0A2K2VLE0-F1
#
_cell.length_a   1.000
_cell.length_b   1.000
_cell.length_c   1.000
_cell.angle_alpha   90.00
_cell.angle_beta   90.00
_cell.angle_gamma   90.00
#
_symmetry.space_group_name_H-M   'P 1'
#
loop_
_entity.id
_entity.type
_entity.pdbx_description
1 polymer ?
#
loop_
_entity_poly.entity_id
_entity_poly.type
_entity_poly.pdbx_seq_one_letter_code
_entity_poly.pdbx_strand_id
1 'polypeptide(L)'
;MTNCNHSSLPLRNGFVYNRATIALAIIFSFIVGAVIWNAANNYYHFLAAEKFETAVNENIDRINKRMLMYETLLHGGVGFFHGSKHVNRQEWHDFVEALNLKNSYPGIQGIGFSKMLSPSDMAQIEEEMRNDGFESFSIKPSGKRELYSSILYLEPMDKRNKAAIGYDMFSEPVRRAAMEIARDTAEASISAKVTLVQEIDENVQSGMLMYLPLYKKGAKPQSVKERREALVGFVYSPFRMNDLMDKIVLKSSILNFEIYDGEDISEEHLLYMSFKPNSYKSKFKTEKTVELNNITWHIRFSSTKEFDNSVDVIYPLLMTSAGLAVQFLLLFIILMLFKSRYILNIQAKELTKLSQAVEQSPSTIVITDLDGNIEYVNEAFTQTTGYTKSEAIGKNPRFLQSGKTGAKVYDDMWDTLKLGKTWHGEFINKNKSGEEYIEGVKAAPIFQADGTISHYMAIKEDITDKKLSQERIHFLANFDSLTGLPNRFQLEERLYYTISAAKRNSEQFSIIFLDLDRFKEINDTLGHDAGDALLVELARRFNTILRKIDTVSRLGGDEFIFLLPNTSISGASHIADKLLKIIDTPCKFNRNDMVVTASIGITIYPEDGFDQQTLFKNADTAMYRAKQKGRNRYCFFSQES
;
A
#
# COMPACT_ATOMS: atom_id res chain seq x y z
N MET A 1 -40.57 27.28 21.28
CA MET A 1 -39.86 28.26 20.42
C MET A 1 -38.90 28.99 21.34
N THR A 2 -37.58 28.88 21.26
CA THR A 2 -36.67 28.87 20.10
C THR A 2 -35.39 28.08 20.41
N ASN A 3 -34.86 27.42 19.38
CA ASN A 3 -33.77 26.43 19.37
C ASN A 3 -32.39 27.02 19.72
N CYS A 4 -31.67 26.35 20.63
CA CYS A 4 -30.22 26.46 20.73
C CYS A 4 -29.57 25.42 19.81
N ASN A 5 -29.00 25.90 18.70
CA ASN A 5 -28.22 25.12 17.76
C ASN A 5 -26.88 24.71 18.38
N HIS A 6 -26.72 23.42 18.67
CA HIS A 6 -25.41 22.79 18.75
C HIS A 6 -24.81 22.69 17.34
N SER A 7 -23.91 23.60 17.00
CA SER A 7 -23.06 23.48 15.81
C SER A 7 -21.89 22.53 16.09
N SER A 8 -22.15 21.22 16.09
CA SER A 8 -21.08 20.24 15.89
C SER A 8 -20.74 20.21 14.40
N LEU A 9 -19.67 20.87 14.01
CA LEU A 9 -19.05 20.73 12.68
C LEU A 9 -18.76 19.24 12.45
N PRO A 10 -19.37 18.58 11.44
CA PRO A 10 -18.93 17.27 11.04
C PRO A 10 -17.63 17.50 10.25
N LEU A 11 -16.48 17.26 10.88
CA LEU A 11 -15.24 17.00 10.15
C LEU A 11 -15.46 15.73 9.33
N ARG A 12 -16.06 15.96 8.17
CA ARG A 12 -16.43 15.00 7.14
C ARG A 12 -15.19 14.16 6.84
N ASN A 13 -15.38 12.84 6.85
CA ASN A 13 -14.45 11.76 6.52
C ASN A 13 -13.82 11.83 5.09
N GLY A 14 -13.54 13.02 4.56
CA GLY A 14 -13.15 13.25 3.16
C GLY A 14 -11.66 13.44 2.91
N PHE A 15 -10.83 13.67 3.93
CA PHE A 15 -9.42 14.02 3.70
C PHE A 15 -8.48 12.82 3.53
N VAL A 16 -8.87 11.64 4.05
CA VAL A 16 -7.95 10.50 4.24
C VAL A 16 -8.27 9.29 3.33
N TYR A 17 -9.31 9.33 2.50
CA TYR A 17 -9.67 8.23 1.58
C TYR A 17 -9.56 8.56 0.09
N ASN A 18 -9.17 9.79 -0.27
CA ASN A 18 -9.19 10.19 -1.65
C ASN A 18 -7.88 9.80 -2.35
N ARG A 19 -7.96 9.09 -3.48
CA ARG A 19 -6.81 8.84 -4.38
C ARG A 19 -6.07 10.15 -4.69
N ALA A 20 -6.78 11.28 -4.66
CA ALA A 20 -6.22 12.61 -4.77
C ALA A 20 -5.17 12.94 -3.69
N THR A 21 -5.35 12.55 -2.42
CA THR A 21 -4.39 12.86 -1.36
C THR A 21 -3.09 12.06 -1.54
N ILE A 22 -3.20 10.79 -1.95
CA ILE A 22 -2.04 9.95 -2.28
C ILE A 22 -1.32 10.52 -3.51
N ALA A 23 -2.07 10.89 -4.56
CA ALA A 23 -1.50 11.52 -5.74
C ALA A 23 -0.79 12.84 -5.41
N LEU A 24 -1.37 13.69 -4.57
CA LEU A 24 -0.76 14.94 -4.11
C LEU A 24 0.52 14.70 -3.30
N ALA A 25 0.54 13.70 -2.42
CA ALA A 25 1.75 13.35 -1.67
C ALA A 25 2.87 12.85 -2.59
N ILE A 26 2.52 12.02 -3.60
CA ILE A 26 3.47 11.54 -4.62
C ILE A 26 3.99 12.72 -5.44
N ILE A 27 3.11 13.60 -5.93
CA ILE A 27 3.49 14.79 -6.71
C ILE A 27 4.40 15.71 -5.89
N PHE A 28 4.05 15.99 -4.65
CA PHE A 28 4.87 16.82 -3.76
C PHE A 28 6.25 16.21 -3.55
N SER A 29 6.34 14.89 -3.35
CA SER A 29 7.61 14.19 -3.20
C SER A 29 8.46 14.24 -4.47
N PHE A 30 7.85 14.10 -5.66
CA PHE A 30 8.57 14.30 -6.93
C PHE A 30 9.08 15.73 -7.08
N ILE A 31 8.30 16.73 -6.69
CA ILE A 31 8.71 18.15 -6.71
C ILE A 31 9.90 18.37 -5.78
N VAL A 32 9.83 17.88 -4.54
CA VAL A 32 10.95 17.99 -3.58
C VAL A 32 12.20 17.29 -4.09
N GLY A 33 12.05 16.07 -4.65
CA GLY A 33 13.17 15.35 -5.26
C GLY A 33 13.80 16.10 -6.43
N ALA A 34 12.98 16.69 -7.31
CA ALA A 34 13.46 17.51 -8.42
C ALA A 34 14.16 18.79 -7.94
N VAL A 35 13.65 19.45 -6.88
CA VAL A 35 14.27 20.64 -6.28
C VAL A 35 15.63 20.29 -5.67
N ILE A 36 15.73 19.19 -4.92
CA ILE A 36 17.00 18.74 -4.33
C ILE A 36 18.00 18.37 -5.42
N TRP A 37 17.58 17.62 -6.45
CA TRP A 37 18.43 17.31 -7.61
C TRP A 37 18.97 18.60 -8.22
N ASN A 38 18.09 19.55 -8.54
CA ASN A 38 18.46 20.80 -9.19
C ASN A 38 19.42 21.62 -8.32
N ALA A 39 19.15 21.72 -7.01
CA ALA A 39 20.02 22.41 -6.07
C ALA A 39 21.41 21.76 -5.98
N ALA A 40 21.47 20.43 -5.89
CA ALA A 40 22.73 19.69 -5.87
C ALA A 40 23.51 19.87 -7.17
N ASN A 41 22.84 19.70 -8.33
CA ASN A 41 23.47 19.87 -9.64
C ASN A 41 24.07 21.27 -9.81
N ASN A 42 23.33 22.31 -9.42
CA ASN A 42 23.81 23.69 -9.45
C ASN A 42 24.99 23.92 -8.51
N TYR A 43 24.94 23.37 -7.29
CA TYR A 43 26.03 23.48 -6.33
C TYR A 43 27.32 22.83 -6.83
N TYR A 44 27.24 21.64 -7.43
CA TYR A 44 28.41 20.96 -7.98
C TYR A 44 28.97 21.66 -9.22
N HIS A 45 28.12 22.16 -10.12
CA HIS A 45 28.57 22.98 -11.24
C HIS A 45 29.29 24.25 -10.76
N PHE A 46 28.78 24.90 -9.71
CA PHE A 46 29.43 26.06 -9.10
C PHE A 46 30.81 25.70 -8.54
N LEU A 47 30.92 24.62 -7.75
CA LEU A 47 32.19 24.18 -7.18
C LEU A 47 33.21 23.79 -8.26
N ALA A 48 32.76 23.17 -9.36
CA ALA A 48 33.62 22.84 -10.49
C ALA A 48 34.13 24.10 -11.22
N ALA A 49 33.26 25.10 -11.43
CA ALA A 49 33.64 26.38 -12.01
C ALA A 49 34.66 27.11 -11.11
N GLU A 50 34.47 27.10 -9.79
CA GLU A 50 35.40 27.72 -8.84
C GLU A 50 36.79 27.05 -8.85
N LYS A 51 36.83 25.71 -8.89
CA LYS A 51 38.10 24.96 -9.03
C LYS A 51 38.79 25.26 -10.37
N PHE A 52 38.03 25.35 -11.45
CA PHE A 52 38.55 25.71 -12.76
C PHE A 52 39.16 27.12 -12.76
N GLU A 53 38.45 28.13 -12.27
CA GLU A 53 38.95 29.51 -12.17
C GLU A 53 40.18 29.62 -11.25
N THR A 54 40.19 28.90 -10.13
CA THR A 54 41.36 28.85 -9.23
C THR A 54 42.59 28.32 -9.98
N ALA A 55 42.43 27.22 -10.71
CA ALA A 55 43.53 26.65 -11.49
C ALA A 55 44.01 27.58 -12.61
N VAL A 56 43.10 28.33 -13.25
CA VAL A 56 43.44 29.36 -14.24
C VAL A 56 44.33 30.44 -13.62
N ASN A 57 43.91 31.02 -12.50
CA ASN A 57 44.65 32.10 -11.84
C ASN A 57 46.01 31.62 -11.33
N GLU A 58 46.11 30.41 -10.76
CA GLU A 58 47.38 29.83 -10.33
C GLU A 58 48.38 29.67 -11.50
N ASN A 59 47.91 29.35 -12.70
CA ASN A 59 48.78 29.20 -13.88
C ASN A 59 49.24 30.55 -14.42
N ILE A 60 48.38 31.56 -14.45
CA ILE A 60 48.76 32.93 -14.79
C ILE A 60 49.84 33.44 -13.84
N ASP A 61 49.64 33.27 -12.53
CA ASP A 61 50.61 33.67 -11.52
C ASP A 61 51.97 32.99 -11.69
N ARG A 62 51.97 31.70 -12.06
CA ARG A 62 53.21 30.95 -12.34
C ARG A 62 53.93 31.48 -13.58
N ILE A 63 53.19 31.76 -14.66
CA ILE A 63 53.75 32.36 -15.88
C ILE A 63 54.38 33.71 -15.55
N ASN A 64 53.64 34.62 -14.90
CA ASN A 64 54.13 35.94 -14.53
C ASN A 64 55.41 35.88 -13.66
N LYS A 65 55.38 35.09 -12.59
CA LYS A 65 56.54 34.91 -11.70
C LYS A 65 57.75 34.38 -12.45
N ARG A 66 57.54 33.48 -13.41
CA ARG A 66 58.63 32.91 -14.19
C ARG A 66 59.22 33.92 -15.17
N MET A 67 58.38 34.65 -15.90
CA MET A 67 58.84 35.66 -16.86
C MET A 67 59.67 36.75 -16.18
N LEU A 68 59.22 37.24 -15.01
CA LEU A 68 59.98 38.18 -14.19
C LEU A 68 61.34 37.61 -13.72
N MET A 69 61.38 36.32 -13.39
CA MET A 69 62.60 35.65 -12.98
C MET A 69 63.62 35.56 -14.15
N TYR A 70 63.16 35.38 -15.39
CA TYR A 70 64.05 35.42 -16.56
C TYR A 70 64.52 36.83 -16.89
N GLU A 71 63.68 37.85 -16.71
CA GLU A 71 64.12 39.24 -16.82
C GLU A 71 65.23 39.56 -15.81
N THR A 72 65.05 39.12 -14.56
CA THR A 72 66.07 39.26 -13.49
C THR A 72 67.40 38.60 -13.89
N LEU A 73 67.36 37.47 -14.58
CA LEU A 73 68.55 36.81 -15.11
C LEU A 73 69.28 37.67 -16.15
N LEU A 74 68.56 38.33 -17.05
CA LEU A 74 69.16 39.24 -18.04
C LEU A 74 69.79 40.46 -17.36
N HIS A 75 69.16 41.00 -16.31
CA HIS A 75 69.78 42.04 -15.48
C HIS A 75 71.10 41.59 -14.86
N GLY A 76 71.20 40.32 -14.45
CA GLY A 76 72.45 39.72 -14.01
C GLY A 76 73.55 39.79 -15.07
N GLY A 77 73.21 39.48 -16.33
CA GLY A 77 74.15 39.59 -17.46
C GLY A 77 74.57 41.05 -17.75
N VAL A 78 73.63 42.00 -17.72
CA VAL A 78 73.96 43.43 -17.86
C VAL A 78 74.87 43.90 -16.73
N GLY A 79 74.58 43.49 -15.50
CA GLY A 79 75.41 43.77 -14.32
C GLY A 79 76.82 43.21 -14.46
N PHE A 80 76.97 42.00 -15.01
CA PHE A 80 78.27 41.40 -15.30
C PHE A 80 79.09 42.26 -16.29
N PHE A 81 78.50 42.68 -17.41
CA PHE A 81 79.17 43.57 -18.37
C PHE A 81 79.58 44.92 -17.77
N HIS A 82 78.77 45.51 -16.90
CA HIS A 82 79.12 46.75 -16.21
C HIS A 82 80.19 46.57 -15.14
N GLY A 83 80.22 45.42 -14.47
CA GLY A 83 81.25 45.07 -13.47
C GLY A 83 82.62 44.81 -14.09
N SER A 84 82.66 44.21 -15.28
CA SER A 84 83.89 43.80 -15.96
C SER A 84 84.59 44.95 -16.72
N LYS A 85 85.88 44.79 -16.99
CA LYS A 85 86.68 45.73 -17.82
C LYS A 85 86.59 45.39 -19.30
N HIS A 86 86.64 44.10 -19.60
CA HIS A 86 86.40 43.47 -20.89
C HIS A 86 85.60 42.19 -20.62
N VAL A 87 84.88 41.69 -21.62
CA VAL A 87 84.16 40.41 -21.52
C VAL A 87 84.50 39.65 -22.78
N ASN A 88 85.33 38.61 -22.66
CA ASN A 88 85.60 37.65 -23.73
C ASN A 88 84.68 36.41 -23.61
N ARG A 89 84.80 35.48 -24.57
CA ARG A 89 84.03 34.24 -24.59
C ARG A 89 84.16 33.42 -23.30
N GLN A 90 85.38 33.26 -22.76
CA GLN A 90 85.60 32.44 -21.57
C GLN A 90 84.97 33.09 -20.32
N GLU A 91 85.12 34.40 -20.14
CA GLU A 91 84.51 35.12 -19.01
C GLU A 91 82.98 35.05 -19.05
N TRP A 92 82.39 35.14 -20.26
CA TRP A 92 80.95 34.94 -20.42
C TRP A 92 80.53 33.51 -20.10
N HIS A 93 81.29 32.51 -20.57
CA HIS A 93 81.03 31.10 -20.28
C HIS A 93 81.03 30.83 -18.76
N ASP A 94 82.06 31.27 -18.04
CA ASP A 94 82.20 31.06 -16.61
C ASP A 94 81.04 31.71 -15.82
N PHE A 95 80.60 32.90 -16.24
CA PHE A 95 79.42 33.56 -15.68
C PHE A 95 78.15 32.73 -15.87
N VAL A 96 77.91 32.22 -17.08
CA VAL A 96 76.71 31.44 -17.39
C VAL A 96 76.73 30.06 -16.72
N GLU A 97 77.90 29.42 -16.62
CA GLU A 97 78.08 28.18 -15.88
C GLU A 97 77.73 28.37 -14.39
N ALA A 98 78.21 29.47 -13.78
CA ALA A 98 77.91 29.81 -12.39
C ALA A 98 76.41 30.06 -12.12
N LEU A 99 75.66 30.56 -13.11
CA LEU A 99 74.21 30.73 -13.01
C LEU A 99 73.44 29.39 -12.97
N ASN A 100 74.07 28.29 -13.38
CA ASN A 100 73.50 26.94 -13.38
C ASN A 100 72.11 26.89 -14.08
N LEU A 101 72.06 27.42 -15.31
CA LEU A 101 70.81 27.66 -16.04
C LEU A 101 69.88 26.45 -16.09
N LYS A 102 70.43 25.24 -16.29
CA LYS A 102 69.66 24.00 -16.40
C LYS A 102 68.84 23.69 -15.15
N ASN A 103 69.37 23.98 -13.97
CA ASN A 103 68.72 23.64 -12.70
C ASN A 103 67.90 24.82 -12.13
N SER A 104 68.44 26.03 -12.21
CA SER A 104 67.82 27.23 -11.62
C SER A 104 66.77 27.86 -12.54
N TYR A 105 66.92 27.70 -13.85
CA TYR A 105 66.11 28.37 -14.88
C TYR A 105 65.53 27.38 -15.92
N PRO A 106 64.82 26.29 -15.53
CA PRO A 106 64.16 25.41 -16.51
C PRO A 106 63.32 26.17 -17.54
N GLY A 107 63.38 25.77 -18.80
CA GLY A 107 62.66 26.40 -19.93
C GLY A 107 63.49 27.43 -20.71
N ILE A 108 64.63 27.89 -20.17
CA ILE A 108 65.56 28.77 -20.90
C ILE A 108 66.47 27.95 -21.82
N GLN A 109 66.69 28.41 -23.06
CA GLN A 109 67.63 27.75 -23.99
C GLN A 109 69.06 28.26 -23.83
N GLY A 110 69.22 29.45 -23.25
CA GLY A 110 70.51 30.04 -22.99
C GLY A 110 70.40 31.52 -22.68
N ILE A 111 71.54 32.14 -22.41
CA ILE A 111 71.70 33.58 -22.31
C ILE A 111 72.82 34.01 -23.26
N GLY A 112 72.57 35.07 -24.00
CA GLY A 112 73.48 35.57 -25.00
C GLY A 112 73.68 37.06 -24.93
N PHE A 113 74.69 37.51 -25.68
CA PHE A 113 74.97 38.91 -25.89
C PHE A 113 75.07 39.18 -27.39
N SER A 114 74.32 40.18 -27.84
CA SER A 114 74.42 40.70 -29.20
C SER A 114 74.94 42.12 -29.20
N LYS A 115 75.93 42.40 -30.05
CA LYS A 115 76.57 43.71 -30.15
C LYS A 115 75.96 44.50 -31.29
N MET A 116 75.65 45.77 -31.04
CA MET A 116 75.27 46.71 -32.10
C MET A 116 76.51 47.15 -32.86
N LEU A 117 76.47 47.05 -34.19
CA LEU A 117 77.61 47.30 -35.06
C LEU A 117 77.21 48.25 -36.19
N SER A 118 78.10 49.18 -36.51
CA SER A 118 78.06 49.91 -37.77
C SER A 118 78.82 49.14 -38.87
N PRO A 119 78.60 49.45 -40.16
CA PRO A 119 79.32 48.80 -41.25
C PRO A 119 80.85 48.84 -41.13
N SER A 120 81.42 49.88 -40.51
CA SER A 120 82.87 50.00 -40.30
C SER A 120 83.42 49.07 -39.22
N ASP A 121 82.59 48.66 -38.27
CA ASP A 121 83.03 47.84 -37.13
C ASP A 121 83.06 46.34 -37.46
N MET A 122 82.39 45.92 -38.54
CA MET A 122 82.18 44.50 -38.85
C MET A 122 83.48 43.72 -39.03
N ALA A 123 84.44 44.25 -39.82
CA ALA A 123 85.68 43.55 -40.12
C ALA A 123 86.52 43.30 -38.87
N GLN A 124 86.58 44.30 -37.97
CA GLN A 124 87.27 44.20 -36.70
C GLN A 124 86.64 43.12 -35.81
N ILE A 125 85.31 43.12 -35.70
CA ILE A 125 84.60 42.15 -34.83
C ILE A 125 84.71 40.73 -35.38
N GLU A 126 84.65 40.53 -36.69
CA GLU A 126 84.86 39.20 -37.27
C GLU A 126 86.28 38.68 -36.99
N GLU A 127 87.29 39.54 -36.98
CA GLU A 127 88.65 39.18 -36.58
C GLU A 127 88.76 38.89 -35.08
N GLU A 128 88.17 39.75 -34.22
CA GLU A 128 88.12 39.54 -32.76
C GLU A 128 87.48 38.19 -32.41
N MET A 129 86.32 37.87 -33.00
CA MET A 129 85.61 36.62 -32.73
C MET A 129 86.33 35.39 -33.28
N ARG A 130 87.06 35.50 -34.39
CA ARG A 130 87.93 34.43 -34.91
C ARG A 130 89.09 34.15 -33.95
N ASN A 131 89.69 35.20 -33.39
CA ASN A 131 90.73 35.08 -32.37
C ASN A 131 90.20 34.55 -31.03
N ASP A 132 88.93 34.82 -30.70
CA ASP A 132 88.24 34.33 -29.49
C ASP A 132 87.69 32.89 -29.64
N GLY A 133 88.12 32.15 -30.69
CA GLY A 133 87.88 30.71 -30.85
C GLY A 133 86.77 30.32 -31.84
N PHE A 134 86.16 31.27 -32.56
CA PHE A 134 85.20 30.97 -33.63
C PHE A 134 85.84 31.10 -35.02
N GLU A 135 86.66 30.13 -35.42
CA GLU A 135 87.48 30.17 -36.65
C GLU A 135 86.70 30.50 -37.94
N SER A 136 85.41 30.12 -38.02
CA SER A 136 84.53 30.35 -39.17
C SER A 136 83.45 31.42 -38.92
N PHE A 137 83.65 32.31 -37.95
CA PHE A 137 82.72 33.40 -37.64
C PHE A 137 82.57 34.35 -38.83
N SER A 138 81.32 34.66 -39.15
CA SER A 138 80.95 35.76 -40.03
C SER A 138 79.55 36.25 -39.71
N ILE A 139 79.29 37.53 -39.97
CA ILE A 139 77.99 38.13 -39.72
C ILE A 139 77.00 37.71 -40.81
N LYS A 140 75.87 37.10 -40.42
CA LYS A 140 74.88 36.52 -41.35
C LYS A 140 73.47 37.00 -41.03
N PRO A 141 72.59 37.23 -42.02
CA PRO A 141 72.82 37.09 -43.45
C PRO A 141 73.58 38.29 -44.04
N SER A 142 74.40 38.04 -45.06
CA SER A 142 75.10 39.09 -45.81
C SER A 142 74.11 40.10 -46.40
N GLY A 143 74.48 41.37 -46.39
CA GLY A 143 73.65 42.46 -46.92
C GLY A 143 74.13 43.80 -46.40
N LYS A 144 73.90 44.89 -47.14
CA LYS A 144 74.22 46.25 -46.69
C LYS A 144 73.08 46.78 -45.83
N ARG A 145 73.38 47.19 -44.60
CA ARG A 145 72.43 47.76 -43.62
C ARG A 145 73.11 48.92 -42.89
N GLU A 146 72.31 49.83 -42.33
CA GLU A 146 72.82 50.95 -41.54
C GLU A 146 73.37 50.50 -40.18
N LEU A 147 72.73 49.51 -39.58
CA LEU A 147 73.08 48.92 -38.30
C LEU A 147 72.89 47.40 -38.36
N TYR A 148 73.74 46.69 -37.62
CA TYR A 148 73.68 45.25 -37.43
C TYR A 148 73.62 44.94 -35.93
N SER A 149 73.05 43.80 -35.58
CA SER A 149 73.12 43.25 -34.22
C SER A 149 73.57 41.81 -34.26
N SER A 150 74.88 41.58 -34.24
CA SER A 150 75.44 40.23 -34.31
C SER A 150 75.50 39.56 -32.95
N ILE A 151 75.05 38.31 -32.87
CA ILE A 151 75.21 37.46 -31.69
C ILE A 151 76.68 37.08 -31.54
N LEU A 152 77.33 37.58 -30.49
CA LEU A 152 78.73 37.28 -30.20
C LEU A 152 78.86 36.09 -29.24
N TYR A 153 78.03 36.09 -28.19
CA TYR A 153 78.03 35.05 -27.18
C TYR A 153 76.64 34.48 -27.00
N LEU A 154 76.53 33.16 -26.84
CA LEU A 154 75.30 32.47 -26.48
C LEU A 154 75.67 31.15 -25.79
N GLU A 155 75.31 31.04 -24.52
CA GLU A 155 75.65 29.88 -23.68
C GLU A 155 74.36 29.25 -23.13
N PRO A 156 74.30 27.91 -22.97
CA PRO A 156 75.39 26.95 -23.18
C PRO A 156 75.71 26.70 -24.67
N MET A 157 76.98 26.47 -25.00
CA MET A 157 77.48 26.14 -26.36
C MET A 157 77.06 24.75 -26.86
N ASP A 158 75.76 24.46 -26.84
CA ASP A 158 75.21 23.27 -27.49
C ASP A 158 75.12 23.45 -29.01
N LYS A 159 74.77 22.35 -29.71
CA LYS A 159 74.66 22.32 -31.17
C LYS A 159 73.73 23.41 -31.71
N ARG A 160 72.64 23.71 -31.00
CA ARG A 160 71.60 24.66 -31.44
C ARG A 160 72.06 26.10 -31.27
N ASN A 161 72.59 26.43 -30.09
CA ASN A 161 73.10 27.76 -29.78
C ASN A 161 74.31 28.13 -30.65
N LYS A 162 75.18 27.16 -30.96
CA LYS A 162 76.32 27.37 -31.89
C LYS A 162 75.87 27.83 -33.28
N ALA A 163 74.69 27.40 -33.76
CA ALA A 163 74.17 27.80 -35.07
C ALA A 163 73.71 29.26 -35.13
N ALA A 164 73.40 29.87 -33.97
CA ALA A 164 72.96 31.27 -33.90
C ALA A 164 74.12 32.27 -33.80
N ILE A 165 75.34 31.83 -33.49
CA ILE A 165 76.51 32.71 -33.39
C ILE A 165 76.76 33.39 -34.75
N GLY A 166 77.00 34.71 -34.72
CA GLY A 166 77.20 35.55 -35.91
C GLY A 166 75.90 36.01 -36.55
N TYR A 167 74.73 35.52 -36.13
CA TYR A 167 73.46 35.94 -36.72
C TYR A 167 73.13 37.40 -36.36
N ASP A 168 72.82 38.19 -37.39
CA ASP A 168 72.35 39.56 -37.33
C ASP A 168 70.85 39.60 -37.00
N MET A 169 70.53 39.73 -35.71
CA MET A 169 69.15 39.79 -35.24
C MET A 169 68.39 41.01 -35.75
N PHE A 170 69.09 42.09 -36.11
CA PHE A 170 68.48 43.32 -36.63
C PHE A 170 67.98 43.18 -38.08
N SER A 171 68.41 42.11 -38.77
CA SER A 171 67.96 41.81 -40.13
C SER A 171 66.53 41.29 -40.22
N GLU A 172 65.98 40.78 -39.11
CA GLU A 172 64.63 40.22 -39.03
C GLU A 172 63.67 41.24 -38.37
N PRO A 173 62.57 41.63 -39.04
CA PRO A 173 61.68 42.70 -38.56
C PRO A 173 61.11 42.49 -37.14
N VAL A 174 60.69 41.29 -36.77
CA VAL A 174 60.04 41.02 -35.48
C VAL A 174 61.04 41.16 -34.33
N ARG A 175 62.24 40.60 -34.48
CA ARG A 175 63.37 40.78 -33.54
C ARG A 175 63.75 42.24 -33.42
N ARG A 176 63.92 42.92 -34.57
CA ARG A 176 64.29 44.34 -34.61
C ARG A 176 63.29 45.20 -33.84
N ALA A 177 62.00 45.00 -34.02
CA ALA A 177 60.97 45.77 -33.32
C ALA A 177 61.11 45.65 -31.79
N ALA A 178 61.26 44.43 -31.26
CA ALA A 178 61.44 44.21 -29.82
C ALA A 178 62.74 44.83 -29.29
N MET A 179 63.83 44.72 -30.06
CA MET A 179 65.10 45.34 -29.69
C MET A 179 65.04 46.87 -29.68
N GLU A 180 64.31 47.48 -30.61
CA GLU A 180 64.08 48.92 -30.64
C GLU A 180 63.25 49.39 -29.46
N ILE A 181 62.20 48.63 -29.08
CA ILE A 181 61.40 48.90 -27.88
C ILE A 181 62.30 48.83 -26.65
N ALA A 182 63.01 47.72 -26.42
CA ALA A 182 63.94 47.58 -25.29
C ALA A 182 64.93 48.75 -25.21
N ARG A 183 65.57 49.10 -26.33
CA ARG A 183 66.50 50.23 -26.40
C ARG A 183 65.84 51.54 -26.02
N ASP A 184 64.66 51.83 -26.54
CA ASP A 184 64.03 53.13 -26.39
C ASP A 184 63.34 53.28 -25.03
N THR A 185 62.85 52.20 -24.40
CA THR A 185 62.23 52.20 -23.06
C THR A 185 63.24 52.05 -21.92
N ALA A 186 64.40 51.44 -22.19
CA ALA A 186 65.38 51.01 -21.18
C ALA A 186 64.89 49.87 -20.25
N GLU A 187 63.83 49.17 -20.67
CA GLU A 187 63.24 48.03 -19.97
C GLU A 187 63.41 46.75 -20.81
N ALA A 188 63.19 45.58 -20.19
CA ALA A 188 63.22 44.34 -20.95
C ALA A 188 62.06 44.28 -21.95
N SER A 189 62.33 43.80 -23.17
CA SER A 189 61.31 43.63 -24.21
C SER A 189 61.27 42.20 -24.74
N ILE A 190 60.06 41.68 -24.96
CA ILE A 190 59.78 40.39 -25.55
C ILE A 190 59.37 40.56 -27.01
N SER A 191 59.89 39.70 -27.89
CA SER A 191 59.46 39.61 -29.28
C SER A 191 58.11 38.93 -29.42
N ALA A 192 57.37 39.30 -30.48
CA ALA A 192 56.33 38.45 -31.03
C ALA A 192 56.90 37.10 -31.50
N LYS A 193 56.04 36.21 -31.98
CA LYS A 193 56.37 34.86 -32.45
C LYS A 193 57.44 34.92 -33.54
N VAL A 194 58.51 34.17 -33.31
CA VAL A 194 59.59 33.99 -34.28
C VAL A 194 59.97 32.53 -34.42
N THR A 195 60.53 32.17 -35.56
CA THR A 195 61.28 30.92 -35.70
C THR A 195 62.72 31.18 -35.22
N LEU A 196 63.14 30.49 -34.17
CA LEU A 196 64.51 30.63 -33.65
C LEU A 196 65.53 30.10 -34.66
N VAL A 197 66.67 30.76 -34.78
CA VAL A 197 67.80 30.27 -35.61
C VAL A 197 68.33 28.93 -35.08
N GLN A 198 68.10 28.68 -33.79
CA GLN A 198 68.39 27.46 -33.06
C GLN A 198 67.50 26.25 -33.47
N GLU A 199 66.44 26.44 -34.27
CA GLU A 199 65.57 25.35 -34.78
C GLU A 199 66.23 24.61 -35.97
N ILE A 200 67.32 23.91 -35.70
CA ILE A 200 68.11 23.16 -36.71
C ILE A 200 67.70 21.69 -36.86
N ASP A 201 66.71 21.23 -36.08
CA ASP A 201 66.19 19.86 -36.08
C ASP A 201 64.75 19.82 -36.64
N GLU A 202 64.20 18.64 -36.91
CA GLU A 202 62.86 18.48 -37.53
C GLU A 202 61.69 19.01 -36.67
N ASN A 203 61.88 19.19 -35.36
CA ASN A 203 60.83 19.63 -34.43
C ASN A 203 60.89 21.15 -34.19
N VAL A 204 60.53 21.91 -35.23
CA VAL A 204 60.43 23.37 -35.22
C VAL A 204 59.27 23.80 -34.33
N GLN A 205 59.54 24.70 -33.39
CA GLN A 205 58.54 25.24 -32.47
C GLN A 205 58.46 26.77 -32.60
N SER A 206 57.33 27.33 -32.15
CA SER A 206 57.24 28.77 -31.91
C SER A 206 58.28 29.19 -30.88
N GLY A 207 58.99 30.27 -31.17
CA GLY A 207 59.95 30.85 -30.25
C GLY A 207 59.69 32.33 -30.00
N MET A 208 60.35 32.82 -28.97
CA MET A 208 60.39 34.24 -28.61
C MET A 208 61.77 34.57 -28.06
N LEU A 209 62.12 35.85 -28.08
CA LEU A 209 63.31 36.35 -27.41
C LEU A 209 62.94 37.45 -26.43
N MET A 210 63.63 37.47 -25.30
CA MET A 210 63.60 38.59 -24.36
C MET A 210 64.94 39.33 -24.45
N TYR A 211 64.88 40.64 -24.61
CA TYR A 211 66.02 41.54 -24.79
C TYR A 211 66.08 42.54 -23.65
N LEU A 212 67.28 42.75 -23.11
CA LEU A 212 67.56 43.83 -22.17
C LEU A 212 68.74 44.66 -22.70
N PRO A 213 68.60 46.00 -22.82
CA PRO A 213 69.62 46.82 -23.46
C PRO A 213 70.83 47.00 -22.55
N LEU A 214 72.01 46.94 -23.15
CA LEU A 214 73.28 47.29 -22.52
C LEU A 214 73.74 48.66 -23.06
N TYR A 215 73.78 49.67 -22.19
CA TYR A 215 74.33 50.99 -22.52
C TYR A 215 75.80 51.10 -22.10
N LYS A 216 76.52 52.07 -22.71
CA LYS A 216 77.92 52.40 -22.42
C LYS A 216 78.14 52.59 -20.92
N LYS A 217 79.23 52.02 -20.40
CA LYS A 217 79.57 52.07 -18.97
C LYS A 217 79.63 53.51 -18.47
N GLY A 218 78.90 53.80 -17.39
CA GLY A 218 78.80 55.15 -16.80
C GLY A 218 77.79 56.09 -17.47
N ALA A 219 77.22 55.73 -18.63
CA ALA A 219 76.13 56.49 -19.24
C ALA A 219 74.82 56.30 -18.45
N LYS A 220 74.06 57.39 -18.26
CA LYS A 220 72.74 57.38 -17.62
C LYS A 220 71.70 58.06 -18.52
N PRO A 221 71.42 57.49 -19.70
CA PRO A 221 70.62 58.15 -20.73
C PRO A 221 69.18 58.41 -20.25
N GLN A 222 68.73 59.66 -20.29
CA GLN A 222 67.41 60.08 -19.85
C GLN A 222 66.41 60.22 -21.01
N SER A 223 66.89 60.45 -22.22
CA SER A 223 66.07 60.61 -23.42
C SER A 223 66.23 59.42 -24.40
N VAL A 224 65.23 59.18 -25.25
CA VAL A 224 65.30 58.15 -26.30
C VAL A 224 66.52 58.36 -27.21
N LYS A 225 66.85 59.62 -27.54
CA LYS A 225 68.03 59.95 -28.33
C LYS A 225 69.32 59.55 -27.62
N GLU A 226 69.48 59.89 -26.34
CA GLU A 226 70.64 59.47 -25.55
C GLU A 226 70.74 57.95 -25.42
N ARG A 227 69.60 57.25 -25.26
CA ARG A 227 69.57 55.77 -25.19
C ARG A 227 70.09 55.16 -26.49
N ARG A 228 69.67 55.69 -27.64
CA ARG A 228 70.14 55.25 -28.98
C ARG A 228 71.64 55.47 -29.16
N GLU A 229 72.17 56.63 -28.77
CA GLU A 229 73.61 56.96 -28.89
C GLU A 229 74.49 56.20 -27.89
N ALA A 230 73.93 55.84 -26.73
CA ALA A 230 74.62 55.12 -25.68
C ALA A 230 74.53 53.60 -25.80
N LEU A 231 73.72 53.04 -26.71
CA LEU A 231 73.53 51.60 -26.84
C LEU A 231 74.83 50.90 -27.30
N VAL A 232 75.17 49.81 -26.61
CA VAL A 232 76.30 48.92 -26.94
C VAL A 232 75.79 47.62 -27.56
N GLY A 233 74.69 47.09 -27.04
CA GLY A 233 74.19 45.78 -27.41
C GLY A 233 73.01 45.37 -26.54
N PHE A 234 72.68 44.08 -26.58
CA PHE A 234 71.59 43.50 -25.79
C PHE A 234 72.06 42.22 -25.13
N VAL A 235 71.77 42.09 -23.85
CA VAL A 235 71.76 40.79 -23.18
C VAL A 235 70.39 40.19 -23.43
N TYR A 236 70.34 38.96 -23.92
CA TYR A 236 69.09 38.37 -24.38
C TYR A 236 68.99 36.89 -24.04
N SER A 237 67.77 36.37 -24.09
CA SER A 237 67.52 34.93 -23.99
C SER A 237 66.51 34.45 -25.03
N PRO A 238 66.81 33.37 -25.76
CA PRO A 238 65.84 32.69 -26.61
C PRO A 238 65.02 31.67 -25.81
N PHE A 239 63.71 31.64 -26.06
CA PHE A 239 62.78 30.68 -25.48
C PHE A 239 62.06 29.90 -26.57
N ARG A 240 62.05 28.58 -26.42
CA ARG A 240 61.19 27.68 -27.19
C ARG A 240 59.88 27.52 -26.42
N MET A 241 58.77 27.88 -27.02
CA MET A 241 57.50 27.99 -26.28
C MET A 241 57.03 26.68 -25.69
N ASN A 242 57.22 25.54 -26.37
CA ASN A 242 56.82 24.25 -25.80
C ASN A 242 57.72 23.87 -24.61
N ASP A 243 59.03 23.98 -24.77
CA ASP A 243 59.98 23.67 -23.69
C ASP A 243 59.79 24.58 -22.46
N LEU A 244 59.43 25.85 -22.71
CA LEU A 244 59.14 26.83 -21.68
C LEU A 244 57.85 26.46 -20.93
N MET A 245 56.74 26.33 -21.64
CA MET A 245 55.44 26.11 -21.04
C MET A 245 55.31 24.73 -20.37
N ASP A 246 55.92 23.69 -20.94
CA ASP A 246 55.98 22.36 -20.33
C ASP A 246 56.73 22.33 -18.98
N LYS A 247 57.55 23.35 -18.70
CA LYS A 247 58.31 23.49 -17.43
C LYS A 247 57.68 24.49 -16.46
N ILE A 248 57.00 25.52 -16.96
CA ILE A 248 56.32 26.53 -16.13
C ILE A 248 54.98 26.01 -15.63
N VAL A 249 54.20 25.45 -16.55
CA VAL A 249 52.83 25.06 -16.30
C VAL A 249 52.80 23.59 -15.92
N LEU A 250 52.23 23.31 -14.75
CA LEU A 250 51.95 21.93 -14.36
C LEU A 250 50.94 21.37 -15.36
N LYS A 251 51.17 20.14 -15.86
CA LYS A 251 50.10 19.30 -16.40
C LYS A 251 49.08 19.06 -15.29
N SER A 252 48.21 20.03 -15.04
CA SER A 252 47.09 19.82 -14.15
C SER A 252 46.12 18.94 -14.93
N SER A 253 45.62 17.88 -14.30
CA SER A 253 44.53 17.07 -14.83
C SER A 253 43.22 17.86 -15.03
N ILE A 254 43.25 19.19 -14.85
CA ILE A 254 42.10 20.10 -14.77
C ILE A 254 41.96 20.94 -16.04
N LEU A 255 43.06 21.48 -16.59
CA LEU A 255 43.00 22.49 -17.65
C LEU A 255 43.91 22.19 -18.84
N ASN A 256 43.40 22.59 -20.00
CA ASN A 256 44.08 22.79 -21.26
C ASN A 256 44.21 24.29 -21.50
N PHE A 257 45.26 24.72 -22.21
CA PHE A 257 45.42 26.12 -22.57
C PHE A 257 46.16 26.33 -23.88
N GLU A 258 45.85 27.47 -24.49
CA GLU A 258 46.43 27.98 -25.74
C GLU A 258 46.93 29.40 -25.47
N ILE A 259 48.13 29.74 -25.92
CA ILE A 259 48.73 31.08 -25.75
C ILE A 259 48.90 31.71 -27.12
N TYR A 260 48.43 32.94 -27.28
CA TYR A 260 48.54 33.73 -28.50
C TYR A 260 49.29 35.03 -28.24
N ASP A 261 50.11 35.46 -29.19
CA ASP A 261 50.81 36.74 -29.11
C ASP A 261 50.05 37.86 -29.84
N GLY A 262 49.46 38.78 -29.08
CA GLY A 262 48.63 39.86 -29.64
C GLY A 262 47.12 39.57 -29.61
N GLU A 263 46.34 40.55 -30.07
CA GLU A 263 44.87 40.57 -29.90
C GLU A 263 44.13 39.59 -30.82
N ASP A 264 44.73 39.19 -31.94
CA ASP A 264 44.11 38.27 -32.89
C ASP A 264 44.34 36.80 -32.50
N ILE A 265 43.26 36.08 -32.22
CA ILE A 265 43.30 34.67 -31.87
C ILE A 265 43.27 33.81 -33.15
N SER A 266 44.43 33.72 -33.80
CA SER A 266 44.62 32.96 -35.05
C SER A 266 45.81 31.99 -34.95
N GLU A 267 45.91 31.05 -35.91
CA GLU A 267 47.01 30.07 -35.96
C GLU A 267 48.37 30.76 -36.19
N GLU A 268 48.37 31.90 -36.88
CA GLU A 268 49.55 32.74 -37.08
C GLU A 268 50.12 33.19 -35.74
N HIS A 269 49.26 33.65 -34.82
CA HIS A 269 49.64 34.15 -33.50
C HIS A 269 49.76 33.06 -32.41
N LEU A 270 49.54 31.78 -32.75
CA LEU A 270 49.61 30.71 -31.75
C LEU A 270 51.07 30.45 -31.32
N LEU A 271 51.37 30.73 -30.05
CA LEU A 271 52.67 30.47 -29.41
C LEU A 271 52.77 29.07 -28.82
N TYR A 272 51.73 28.59 -28.14
CA TYR A 272 51.74 27.30 -27.45
C TYR A 272 50.34 26.70 -27.34
N MET A 273 50.27 25.37 -27.39
CA MET A 273 49.04 24.60 -27.13
C MET A 273 49.38 23.41 -26.24
N SER A 274 48.70 23.29 -25.09
CA SER A 274 49.01 22.28 -24.07
C SER A 274 48.47 20.87 -24.39
N PHE A 275 47.69 20.73 -25.47
CA PHE A 275 46.98 19.51 -25.83
C PHE A 275 47.02 19.30 -27.34
N LYS A 276 46.72 18.07 -27.76
CA LYS A 276 46.48 17.81 -29.19
C LYS A 276 45.02 18.09 -29.50
N PRO A 277 44.70 18.82 -30.58
CA PRO A 277 43.33 19.03 -31.01
C PRO A 277 42.59 17.70 -31.05
N ASN A 278 41.49 17.62 -30.30
CA ASN A 278 40.66 16.44 -30.22
C ASN A 278 39.20 16.83 -30.46
N SER A 279 38.32 15.84 -30.62
CA SER A 279 36.90 16.08 -30.82
C SER A 279 36.14 16.43 -29.52
N TYR A 280 36.83 16.53 -28.38
CA TYR A 280 36.21 16.76 -27.09
C TYR A 280 35.84 18.24 -26.93
N LYS A 281 34.61 18.50 -26.48
CA LYS A 281 34.14 19.85 -26.16
C LYS A 281 34.20 20.06 -24.65
N SER A 282 35.18 20.83 -24.20
CA SER A 282 35.30 21.24 -22.80
C SER A 282 34.06 21.99 -22.31
N LYS A 283 33.64 21.68 -21.08
CA LYS A 283 32.50 22.31 -20.41
C LYS A 283 32.79 23.69 -19.88
N PHE A 284 34.01 23.91 -19.38
CA PHE A 284 34.45 25.19 -18.85
C PHE A 284 35.49 25.79 -19.80
N LYS A 285 35.33 27.07 -20.10
CA LYS A 285 36.24 27.85 -20.93
C LYS A 285 36.29 29.27 -20.42
N THR A 286 37.48 29.85 -20.40
CA THR A 286 37.66 31.28 -20.14
C THR A 286 38.84 31.78 -20.95
N GLU A 287 38.83 33.06 -21.29
CA GLU A 287 39.96 33.75 -21.89
C GLU A 287 40.49 34.76 -20.87
N LYS A 288 41.82 34.88 -20.78
CA LYS A 288 42.51 35.81 -19.88
C LYS A 288 43.64 36.48 -20.63
N THR A 289 43.96 37.71 -20.27
CA THR A 289 45.12 38.43 -20.80
C THR A 289 46.24 38.47 -19.77
N VAL A 290 47.47 38.32 -20.25
CA VAL A 290 48.68 38.42 -19.44
C VAL A 290 49.59 39.46 -20.08
N GLU A 291 49.74 40.60 -19.39
CA GLU A 291 50.61 41.69 -19.82
C GLU A 291 52.05 41.42 -19.36
N LEU A 292 52.95 41.26 -20.32
CA LEU A 292 54.37 40.99 -20.11
C LEU A 292 55.19 42.08 -20.79
N ASN A 293 55.62 43.08 -20.02
CA ASN A 293 56.42 44.22 -20.47
C ASN A 293 55.76 44.93 -21.67
N ASN A 294 56.25 44.70 -22.90
CA ASN A 294 55.72 45.31 -24.13
C ASN A 294 54.75 44.42 -24.93
N ILE A 295 54.46 43.19 -24.47
CA ILE A 295 53.57 42.27 -25.18
C ILE A 295 52.41 41.83 -24.30
N THR A 296 51.23 41.70 -24.90
CA THR A 296 50.06 41.13 -24.25
C THR A 296 49.81 39.74 -24.83
N TRP A 297 49.78 38.74 -23.95
CA TRP A 297 49.38 37.39 -24.32
C TRP A 297 47.91 37.18 -24.05
N HIS A 298 47.22 36.62 -25.03
CA HIS A 298 45.86 36.13 -24.87
C HIS A 298 45.93 34.63 -24.60
N ILE A 299 45.43 34.20 -23.44
CA ILE A 299 45.46 32.81 -23.03
C ILE A 299 44.03 32.29 -22.96
N ARG A 300 43.73 31.30 -23.80
CA ARG A 300 42.47 30.57 -23.75
C ARG A 300 42.64 29.34 -22.87
N PHE A 301 41.88 29.28 -21.80
CA PHE A 301 41.81 28.13 -20.92
C PHE A 301 40.55 27.32 -21.19
N SER A 302 40.66 26.01 -21.13
CA SER A 302 39.53 25.09 -21.26
C SER A 302 39.71 23.89 -20.34
N SER A 303 38.62 23.31 -19.84
CA SER A 303 38.70 22.11 -18.99
C SER A 303 39.16 20.88 -19.77
N THR A 304 39.83 19.95 -19.09
CA THR A 304 40.17 18.63 -19.63
C THR A 304 38.97 17.69 -19.60
N LYS A 305 39.01 16.64 -20.42
CA LYS A 305 38.01 15.56 -20.40
C LYS A 305 37.98 14.84 -19.05
N GLU A 306 39.16 14.63 -18.46
CA GLU A 306 39.32 13.97 -17.18
C GLU A 306 38.64 14.76 -16.05
N PHE A 307 38.80 16.08 -16.04
CA PHE A 307 38.14 16.95 -15.07
C PHE A 307 36.63 16.99 -15.26
N ASP A 308 36.16 17.22 -16.47
CA ASP A 308 34.74 17.29 -16.78
C ASP A 308 34.03 15.97 -16.42
N ASN A 309 34.66 14.82 -16.70
CA ASN A 309 34.13 13.51 -16.31
C ASN A 309 34.14 13.28 -14.79
N SER A 310 35.15 13.81 -14.08
CA SER A 310 35.24 13.67 -12.62
C SER A 310 34.13 14.42 -11.88
N VAL A 311 33.58 15.46 -12.50
CA VAL A 311 32.49 16.29 -11.95
C VAL A 311 31.12 15.68 -12.21
N ASP A 312 30.98 14.79 -13.20
CA ASP A 312 29.70 14.62 -13.89
C ASP A 312 28.74 13.52 -13.41
N VAL A 313 29.16 12.49 -12.66
CA VAL A 313 28.36 11.24 -12.70
C VAL A 313 27.93 10.65 -11.35
N ILE A 314 28.70 10.81 -10.27
CA ILE A 314 28.49 9.95 -9.09
C ILE A 314 27.50 10.56 -8.08
N TYR A 315 27.56 11.86 -7.84
CA TYR A 315 26.81 12.48 -6.74
C TYR A 315 25.31 12.71 -7.03
N PRO A 316 24.90 13.21 -8.21
CA PRO A 316 23.48 13.32 -8.54
C PRO A 316 22.78 11.96 -8.54
N LEU A 317 23.44 10.92 -9.05
CA LEU A 317 22.89 9.56 -9.09
C LEU A 317 22.68 8.99 -7.68
N LEU A 318 23.66 9.15 -6.77
CA LEU A 318 23.54 8.71 -5.38
C LEU A 318 22.46 9.48 -4.60
N MET A 319 22.35 10.80 -4.82
CA MET A 319 21.29 11.59 -4.20
C MET A 319 19.90 11.18 -4.69
N THR A 320 19.81 10.77 -5.95
CA THR A 320 18.55 10.32 -6.56
C THR A 320 18.14 8.96 -6.10
N SER A 321 19.08 8.02 -6.00
CA SER A 321 18.81 6.70 -5.45
C SER A 321 18.39 6.81 -3.98
N ALA A 322 19.02 7.68 -3.19
CA ALA A 322 18.62 7.97 -1.81
C ALA A 322 17.21 8.60 -1.75
N GLY A 323 16.91 9.59 -2.60
CA GLY A 323 15.59 10.21 -2.68
C GLY A 323 14.48 9.22 -3.05
N LEU A 324 14.73 8.37 -4.06
CA LEU A 324 13.82 7.30 -4.46
C LEU A 324 13.61 6.30 -3.33
N ALA A 325 14.67 5.89 -2.61
CA ALA A 325 14.56 4.96 -1.49
C ALA A 325 13.67 5.52 -0.36
N VAL A 326 13.85 6.79 0.01
CA VAL A 326 12.99 7.46 1.00
C VAL A 326 11.54 7.52 0.50
N GLN A 327 11.33 7.78 -0.79
CA GLN A 327 9.99 7.85 -1.37
C GLN A 327 9.28 6.49 -1.38
N PHE A 328 9.99 5.41 -1.74
CA PHE A 328 9.45 4.05 -1.66
C PHE A 328 9.14 3.65 -0.21
N LEU A 329 9.98 4.05 0.76
CA LEU A 329 9.73 3.80 2.18
C LEU A 329 8.48 4.53 2.67
N LEU A 330 8.30 5.81 2.31
CA LEU A 330 7.10 6.57 2.67
C LEU A 330 5.83 5.97 2.03
N LEU A 331 5.90 5.60 0.75
CA LEU A 331 4.79 4.92 0.07
C LEU A 331 4.46 3.60 0.77
N PHE A 332 5.47 2.81 1.14
CA PHE A 332 5.29 1.56 1.87
C PHE A 332 4.61 1.77 3.22
N ILE A 333 5.05 2.76 4.01
CA ILE A 333 4.44 3.10 5.30
C ILE A 333 2.97 3.51 5.10
N ILE A 334 2.68 4.37 4.12
CA ILE A 334 1.32 4.81 3.81
C ILE A 334 0.43 3.60 3.45
N LEU A 335 0.88 2.75 2.53
CA LEU A 335 0.14 1.54 2.13
C LEU A 335 -0.08 0.58 3.31
N MET A 336 0.90 0.45 4.20
CA MET A 336 0.81 -0.40 5.39
C MET A 336 -0.23 0.14 6.39
N LEU A 337 -0.24 1.44 6.65
CA LEU A 337 -1.24 2.11 7.49
C LEU A 337 -2.66 1.97 6.91
N PHE A 338 -2.80 2.09 5.59
CA PHE A 338 -4.09 1.87 4.91
C PHE A 338 -4.59 0.43 5.05
N LYS A 339 -3.71 -0.55 4.82
CA LYS A 339 -4.04 -1.97 4.97
C LYS A 339 -4.49 -2.29 6.40
N SER A 340 -3.79 -1.76 7.40
CA SER A 340 -4.13 -1.94 8.82
C SER A 340 -5.53 -1.40 9.16
N ARG A 341 -5.84 -0.15 8.74
CA ARG A 341 -7.18 0.44 8.94
C ARG A 341 -8.28 -0.31 8.21
N TYR A 342 -8.00 -0.85 7.03
CA TYR A 342 -8.97 -1.62 6.27
C TYR A 342 -9.37 -2.91 7.01
N ILE A 343 -8.38 -3.65 7.52
CA ILE A 343 -8.60 -4.90 8.27
C ILE A 343 -9.39 -4.63 9.56
N LEU A 344 -9.02 -3.58 10.32
CA LEU A 344 -9.74 -3.19 11.54
C LEU A 344 -11.22 -2.89 11.28
N ASN A 345 -11.53 -2.20 10.18
CA ASN A 345 -12.93 -1.90 9.82
C ASN A 345 -13.72 -3.16 9.44
N ILE A 346 -13.10 -4.14 8.80
CA ILE A 346 -13.77 -5.42 8.48
C ILE A 346 -14.10 -6.17 9.77
N GLN A 347 -13.14 -6.30 10.68
CA GLN A 347 -13.34 -6.98 11.97
C GLN A 347 -14.43 -6.29 12.81
N ALA A 348 -14.43 -4.95 12.85
CA ALA A 348 -15.46 -4.20 13.57
C ALA A 348 -16.87 -4.42 12.98
N LYS A 349 -16.99 -4.47 11.65
CA LYS A 349 -18.27 -4.77 10.99
C LYS A 349 -18.76 -6.18 11.27
N GLU A 350 -17.85 -7.15 11.29
CA GLU A 350 -18.18 -8.55 11.55
C GLU A 350 -18.65 -8.75 12.99
N LEU A 351 -17.96 -8.17 13.97
CA LEU A 351 -18.39 -8.16 15.38
C LEU A 351 -19.76 -7.49 15.56
N THR A 352 -19.98 -6.35 14.91
CA THR A 352 -21.28 -5.66 14.96
C THR A 352 -22.39 -6.52 14.38
N LYS A 353 -22.13 -7.20 13.25
CA LYS A 353 -23.10 -8.09 12.60
C LYS A 353 -23.45 -9.30 13.47
N LEU A 354 -22.46 -9.93 14.12
CA LEU A 354 -22.69 -11.05 15.05
C LEU A 354 -23.47 -10.60 16.29
N SER A 355 -23.10 -9.45 16.88
CA SER A 355 -23.82 -8.88 18.01
C SER A 355 -25.28 -8.58 17.66
N GLN A 356 -25.54 -7.98 16.50
CA GLN A 356 -26.91 -7.72 16.01
C GLN A 356 -27.69 -9.01 15.76
N ALA A 357 -27.06 -10.05 15.21
CA ALA A 357 -27.73 -11.33 14.97
C ALA A 357 -28.18 -12.02 16.27
N VAL A 358 -27.37 -11.94 17.34
CA VAL A 358 -27.75 -12.44 18.67
C VAL A 358 -28.84 -11.56 19.28
N GLU A 359 -28.68 -10.25 19.19
CA GLU A 359 -29.60 -9.26 19.76
C GLU A 359 -31.00 -9.30 19.14
N GLN A 360 -31.09 -9.51 17.82
CA GLN A 360 -32.34 -9.56 17.04
C GLN A 360 -32.86 -10.99 16.81
N SER A 361 -32.26 -12.00 17.45
CA SER A 361 -32.75 -13.38 17.36
C SER A 361 -34.19 -13.46 17.92
N PRO A 362 -35.12 -14.16 17.23
CA PRO A 362 -36.50 -14.32 17.71
C PRO A 362 -36.61 -15.23 18.92
N SER A 363 -35.62 -16.09 19.17
CA SER A 363 -35.55 -16.91 20.38
C SER A 363 -34.91 -16.13 21.51
N THR A 364 -35.39 -16.38 22.73
CA THR A 364 -34.80 -15.81 23.95
C THR A 364 -33.39 -16.38 24.13
N ILE A 365 -32.39 -15.51 24.22
CA ILE A 365 -30.99 -15.88 24.50
C ILE A 365 -30.61 -15.32 25.86
N VAL A 366 -30.09 -16.18 26.72
CA VAL A 366 -29.59 -15.83 28.06
C VAL A 366 -28.18 -16.37 28.20
N ILE A 367 -27.23 -15.53 28.64
CA ILE A 367 -25.90 -15.97 29.04
C ILE A 367 -25.75 -15.71 30.54
N THR A 368 -25.19 -16.66 31.27
CA THR A 368 -24.96 -16.57 32.70
C THR A 368 -23.50 -16.82 33.05
N ASP A 369 -23.10 -16.35 34.22
CA ASP A 369 -21.89 -16.81 34.90
C ASP A 369 -22.01 -18.30 35.31
N LEU A 370 -20.98 -18.82 35.98
CA LEU A 370 -20.92 -20.20 36.45
C LEU A 370 -21.90 -20.50 37.61
N ASP A 371 -22.37 -19.48 38.33
CA ASP A 371 -23.36 -19.59 39.41
C ASP A 371 -24.81 -19.46 38.89
N GLY A 372 -24.97 -19.23 37.58
CA GLY A 372 -26.25 -19.08 36.91
C GLY A 372 -26.86 -17.69 37.06
N ASN A 373 -26.10 -16.66 37.41
CA ASN A 373 -26.55 -15.28 37.37
C ASN A 373 -26.45 -14.73 35.95
N ILE A 374 -27.51 -14.07 35.50
CA ILE A 374 -27.62 -13.56 34.13
C ILE A 374 -26.62 -12.42 33.90
N GLU A 375 -25.78 -12.55 32.87
CA GLU A 375 -24.86 -11.51 32.42
C GLU A 375 -25.31 -10.86 31.10
N TYR A 376 -26.04 -11.60 30.26
CA TYR A 376 -26.59 -11.08 29.02
C TYR A 376 -27.97 -11.67 28.73
N VAL A 377 -28.84 -10.82 28.17
CA VAL A 377 -30.12 -11.18 27.57
C VAL A 377 -30.33 -10.38 26.28
N ASN A 378 -30.90 -11.02 25.26
CA ASN A 378 -31.27 -10.35 24.02
C ASN A 378 -32.66 -9.68 24.11
N GLU A 379 -33.10 -9.03 23.03
CA GLU A 379 -34.39 -8.34 22.99
C GLU A 379 -35.57 -9.31 23.16
N ALA A 380 -35.51 -10.51 22.57
CA ALA A 380 -36.56 -11.52 22.68
C ALA A 380 -36.84 -11.93 24.13
N PHE A 381 -35.82 -12.00 25.00
CA PHE A 381 -36.02 -12.24 26.44
C PHE A 381 -36.98 -11.22 27.06
N THR A 382 -36.80 -9.93 26.71
CA THR A 382 -37.61 -8.84 27.26
C THR A 382 -39.05 -8.94 26.76
N GLN A 383 -39.23 -9.29 25.49
CA GLN A 383 -40.55 -9.46 24.86
C GLN A 383 -41.32 -10.65 25.43
N THR A 384 -40.67 -11.82 25.59
CA THR A 384 -41.31 -13.04 26.09
C THR A 384 -41.59 -12.97 27.59
N THR A 385 -40.62 -12.50 28.40
CA THR A 385 -40.74 -12.55 29.86
C THR A 385 -41.39 -11.30 30.46
N GLY A 386 -41.37 -10.17 29.75
CA GLY A 386 -41.82 -8.86 30.23
C GLY A 386 -40.84 -8.17 31.20
N TYR A 387 -39.68 -8.77 31.49
CA TYR A 387 -38.64 -8.17 32.32
C TYR A 387 -37.63 -7.43 31.46
N THR A 388 -37.28 -6.20 31.84
CA THR A 388 -36.25 -5.43 31.15
C THR A 388 -34.86 -6.02 31.41
N LYS A 389 -33.89 -5.74 30.52
CA LYS A 389 -32.50 -6.17 30.71
C LYS A 389 -31.95 -5.77 32.09
N SER A 390 -32.13 -4.51 32.50
CA SER A 390 -31.69 -4.01 33.80
C SER A 390 -32.32 -4.72 35.00
N GLU A 391 -33.53 -5.27 34.85
CA GLU A 391 -34.18 -6.05 35.91
C GLU A 391 -33.69 -7.49 35.96
N ALA A 392 -33.13 -8.02 34.86
CA ALA A 392 -32.71 -9.41 34.70
C ALA A 392 -31.21 -9.61 34.95
N ILE A 393 -30.35 -8.69 34.50
CA ILE A 393 -28.90 -8.78 34.71
C ILE A 393 -28.58 -8.87 36.22
N GLY A 394 -27.69 -9.79 36.57
CA GLY A 394 -27.27 -10.09 37.94
C GLY A 394 -28.21 -10.98 38.73
N LYS A 395 -29.40 -11.33 38.19
CA LYS A 395 -30.34 -12.25 38.86
C LYS A 395 -30.20 -13.66 38.31
N ASN A 396 -30.55 -14.65 39.12
CA ASN A 396 -30.67 -16.04 38.67
C ASN A 396 -32.05 -16.26 38.00
N PRO A 397 -32.15 -16.97 36.84
CA PRO A 397 -33.40 -17.16 36.09
C PRO A 397 -34.55 -17.83 36.86
N ARG A 398 -34.29 -18.37 38.07
CA ARG A 398 -35.30 -18.97 38.95
C ARG A 398 -36.51 -18.08 39.25
N PHE A 399 -36.41 -16.75 39.12
CA PHE A 399 -37.56 -15.87 39.31
C PHE A 399 -38.67 -16.06 38.26
N LEU A 400 -38.35 -16.69 37.11
CA LEU A 400 -39.31 -17.05 36.07
C LEU A 400 -40.08 -18.35 36.39
N GLN A 401 -39.68 -19.11 37.42
CA GLN A 401 -40.29 -20.41 37.71
C GLN A 401 -41.76 -20.26 38.12
N SER A 402 -42.64 -21.06 37.51
CA SER A 402 -44.04 -21.20 37.94
C SER A 402 -44.19 -22.10 39.16
N GLY A 403 -43.23 -22.99 39.39
CA GLY A 403 -43.29 -24.08 40.39
C GLY A 403 -43.90 -25.38 39.87
N LYS A 404 -44.36 -25.43 38.61
CA LYS A 404 -44.95 -26.64 37.98
C LYS A 404 -43.93 -27.55 37.30
N THR A 405 -42.72 -27.06 37.03
CA THR A 405 -41.60 -27.90 36.60
C THR A 405 -41.04 -28.67 37.79
N GLY A 406 -40.93 -29.99 37.67
CA GLY A 406 -40.37 -30.84 38.71
C GLY A 406 -38.88 -30.56 38.99
N ALA A 407 -38.49 -30.61 40.27
CA ALA A 407 -37.11 -30.33 40.71
C ALA A 407 -36.05 -31.17 39.97
N LYS A 408 -36.35 -32.45 39.68
CA LYS A 408 -35.46 -33.37 38.95
C LYS A 408 -35.02 -32.83 37.58
N VAL A 409 -35.85 -32.01 36.92
CA VAL A 409 -35.53 -31.44 35.60
C VAL A 409 -34.41 -30.40 35.73
N TYR A 410 -34.43 -29.61 36.82
CA TYR A 410 -33.37 -28.64 37.09
C TYR A 410 -32.07 -29.31 37.55
N ASP A 411 -32.16 -30.38 38.34
CA ASP A 411 -31.00 -31.17 38.75
C ASP A 411 -30.29 -31.79 37.53
N ASP A 412 -31.05 -32.44 36.64
CA ASP A 412 -30.55 -33.01 35.39
C ASP A 412 -29.90 -31.96 34.47
N MET A 413 -30.49 -30.76 34.39
CA MET A 413 -29.90 -29.63 33.67
C MET A 413 -28.52 -29.27 34.21
N TRP A 414 -28.42 -29.03 35.52
CA TRP A 414 -27.15 -28.59 36.12
C TRP A 414 -26.08 -29.68 36.07
N ASP A 415 -26.44 -30.93 36.30
CA ASP A 415 -25.50 -32.06 36.19
C ASP A 415 -24.97 -32.19 34.77
N THR A 416 -25.84 -32.05 33.76
CA THR A 416 -25.44 -32.09 32.35
C THR A 416 -24.51 -30.94 31.97
N LEU A 417 -24.84 -29.72 32.37
CA LEU A 417 -24.07 -28.52 32.06
C LEU A 417 -22.69 -28.52 32.74
N LYS A 418 -22.62 -28.96 34.01
CA LYS A 418 -21.35 -29.07 34.76
C LYS A 418 -20.42 -30.13 34.17
N LEU A 419 -20.96 -31.15 33.52
CA LEU A 419 -20.18 -32.15 32.77
C LEU A 419 -19.70 -31.65 31.40
N GLY A 420 -19.92 -30.37 31.06
CA GLY A 420 -19.51 -29.80 29.79
C GLY A 420 -20.42 -30.21 28.61
N LYS A 421 -21.63 -30.72 28.87
CA LYS A 421 -22.56 -31.21 27.84
C LYS A 421 -23.73 -30.26 27.63
N THR A 422 -24.35 -30.35 26.46
CA THR A 422 -25.57 -29.61 26.12
C THR A 422 -26.80 -30.29 26.71
N TRP A 423 -27.63 -29.52 27.40
CA TRP A 423 -28.90 -29.96 27.95
C TRP A 423 -30.08 -29.48 27.11
N HIS A 424 -31.15 -30.29 27.06
CA HIS A 424 -32.41 -29.97 26.39
C HIS A 424 -33.57 -30.36 27.28
N GLY A 425 -34.58 -29.51 27.38
CA GLY A 425 -35.79 -29.82 28.13
C GLY A 425 -36.86 -28.76 28.02
N GLU A 426 -37.92 -28.92 28.82
CA GLU A 426 -39.08 -28.02 28.85
C GLU A 426 -39.29 -27.49 30.27
N PHE A 427 -39.54 -26.20 30.39
CA PHE A 427 -39.93 -25.55 31.63
C PHE A 427 -41.34 -24.99 31.52
N ILE A 428 -42.03 -24.91 32.66
CA ILE A 428 -43.28 -24.17 32.78
C ILE A 428 -42.91 -22.94 33.58
N ASN A 429 -42.83 -21.81 32.90
CA ASN A 429 -42.44 -20.53 33.49
C ASN A 429 -43.63 -19.58 33.56
N LYS A 430 -43.45 -18.47 34.27
CA LYS A 430 -44.40 -17.37 34.34
C LYS A 430 -43.71 -16.08 33.94
N ASN A 431 -44.40 -15.29 33.13
CA ASN A 431 -43.92 -13.96 32.76
C ASN A 431 -44.21 -12.94 33.90
N LYS A 432 -43.82 -11.68 33.69
CA LYS A 432 -44.01 -10.61 34.68
C LYS A 432 -45.49 -10.32 35.01
N SER A 433 -46.43 -10.57 34.09
CA SER A 433 -47.87 -10.43 34.35
C SER A 433 -48.46 -11.61 35.11
N GLY A 434 -47.69 -12.69 35.30
CA GLY A 434 -48.11 -13.90 36.02
C GLY A 434 -48.77 -14.96 35.15
N GLU A 435 -48.79 -14.76 33.83
CA GLU A 435 -49.27 -15.76 32.87
C GLU A 435 -48.23 -16.88 32.72
N GLU A 436 -48.72 -18.12 32.72
CA GLU A 436 -47.87 -19.30 32.59
C GLU A 436 -47.69 -19.68 31.12
N TYR A 437 -46.47 -20.06 30.76
CA TYR A 437 -46.13 -20.51 29.42
C TYR A 437 -45.14 -21.69 29.47
N ILE A 438 -45.18 -22.52 28.44
CA ILE A 438 -44.28 -23.67 28.27
C ILE A 438 -43.10 -23.21 27.43
N GLU A 439 -41.90 -23.31 28.01
CA GLU A 439 -40.64 -22.88 27.42
C GLU A 439 -39.80 -24.09 27.05
N GLY A 440 -39.52 -24.27 25.75
CA GLY A 440 -38.51 -25.21 25.28
C GLY A 440 -37.13 -24.60 25.43
N VAL A 441 -36.19 -25.31 26.06
CA VAL A 441 -34.85 -24.80 26.38
C VAL A 441 -33.76 -25.72 25.86
N LYS A 442 -32.74 -25.09 25.26
CA LYS A 442 -31.45 -25.69 24.93
C LYS A 442 -30.34 -24.90 25.61
N ALA A 443 -29.65 -25.53 26.55
CA ALA A 443 -28.58 -24.90 27.32
C ALA A 443 -27.22 -25.57 27.04
N ALA A 444 -26.16 -24.78 26.89
CA ALA A 444 -24.81 -25.25 26.61
C ALA A 444 -23.75 -24.45 27.37
N PRO A 445 -22.62 -25.07 27.77
CA PRO A 445 -21.47 -24.36 28.31
C PRO A 445 -20.70 -23.62 27.20
N ILE A 446 -20.15 -22.46 27.56
CA ILE A 446 -19.21 -21.70 26.74
C ILE A 446 -17.81 -21.93 27.30
N PHE A 447 -16.89 -22.41 26.47
CA PHE A 447 -15.52 -22.74 26.86
C PHE A 447 -14.55 -21.59 26.56
N GLN A 448 -13.53 -21.43 27.40
CA GLN A 448 -12.36 -20.63 27.08
C GLN A 448 -11.42 -21.40 26.13
N ALA A 449 -10.39 -20.71 25.63
CA ALA A 449 -9.37 -21.30 24.76
C ALA A 449 -8.59 -22.46 25.43
N ASP A 450 -8.54 -22.50 26.76
CA ASP A 450 -7.89 -23.56 27.55
C ASP A 450 -8.79 -24.77 27.84
N GLY A 451 -10.05 -24.76 27.37
CA GLY A 451 -11.01 -25.84 27.56
C GLY A 451 -11.79 -25.79 28.88
N THR A 452 -11.58 -24.78 29.73
CA THR A 452 -12.39 -24.56 30.94
C THR A 452 -13.75 -23.93 30.60
N ILE A 453 -14.79 -24.28 31.36
CA ILE A 453 -16.11 -23.64 31.21
C ILE A 453 -16.02 -22.22 31.80
N SER A 454 -16.47 -21.24 31.04
CA SER A 454 -16.51 -19.82 31.45
C SER A 454 -17.91 -19.32 31.79
N HIS A 455 -18.90 -19.73 30.99
CA HIS A 455 -20.28 -19.25 31.07
C HIS A 455 -21.24 -20.35 30.63
N TYR A 456 -22.54 -20.16 30.86
CA TYR A 456 -23.60 -20.97 30.26
C TYR A 456 -24.47 -20.11 29.35
N MET A 457 -24.88 -20.65 28.21
CA MET A 457 -25.82 -20.02 27.29
C MET A 457 -27.06 -20.89 27.16
N ALA A 458 -28.24 -20.27 27.29
CA ALA A 458 -29.52 -20.90 27.02
C ALA A 458 -30.24 -20.18 25.88
N ILE A 459 -30.71 -20.97 24.92
CA ILE A 459 -31.66 -20.55 23.89
C ILE A 459 -33.02 -21.11 24.27
N LYS A 460 -34.04 -20.26 24.28
CA LYS A 460 -35.37 -20.57 24.78
C LYS A 460 -36.45 -20.12 23.81
N GLU A 461 -37.50 -20.93 23.68
CA GLU A 461 -38.63 -20.71 22.79
C GLU A 461 -39.93 -20.98 23.55
N ASP A 462 -40.91 -20.07 23.44
CA ASP A 462 -42.25 -20.32 23.92
C ASP A 462 -42.97 -21.28 22.96
N ILE A 463 -43.34 -22.46 23.47
CA ILE A 463 -43.98 -23.53 22.70
C ILE A 463 -45.42 -23.79 23.16
N THR A 464 -46.03 -22.86 23.90
CA THR A 464 -47.38 -23.01 24.48
C THR A 464 -48.43 -23.27 23.39
N ASP A 465 -48.51 -22.39 22.38
CA ASP A 465 -49.46 -22.53 21.26
C ASP A 465 -49.23 -23.82 20.46
N LYS A 466 -47.96 -24.23 20.32
CA LYS A 466 -47.59 -25.45 19.61
C LYS A 466 -48.14 -26.69 20.33
N LYS A 467 -48.04 -26.74 21.66
CA LYS A 467 -48.59 -27.85 22.48
C LYS A 467 -50.11 -27.86 22.46
N LEU A 468 -50.76 -26.72 22.66
CA LEU A 468 -52.22 -26.60 22.61
C LEU A 468 -52.79 -27.01 21.24
N SER A 469 -52.12 -26.61 20.16
CA SER A 469 -52.50 -26.98 18.79
C SER A 469 -52.39 -28.50 18.57
N GLN A 470 -51.33 -29.14 19.08
CA GLN A 470 -51.16 -30.59 18.99
C GLN A 470 -52.29 -31.35 19.71
N GLU A 471 -52.66 -30.92 20.91
CA GLU A 471 -53.78 -31.51 21.66
C GLU A 471 -55.11 -31.35 20.93
N ARG A 472 -55.36 -30.17 20.33
CA ARG A 472 -56.57 -29.90 19.56
C ARG A 472 -56.70 -30.78 18.32
N ILE A 473 -55.59 -30.98 17.58
CA ILE A 473 -55.55 -31.88 16.42
C ILE A 473 -55.88 -33.31 16.85
N HIS A 474 -55.30 -33.78 17.95
CA HIS A 474 -55.56 -35.12 18.47
C HIS A 474 -57.04 -35.34 18.83
N PHE A 475 -57.69 -34.35 19.45
CA PHE A 475 -59.12 -34.42 19.77
C PHE A 475 -60.00 -34.53 18.50
N LEU A 476 -59.77 -33.66 17.52
CA LEU A 476 -60.56 -33.62 16.27
C LEU A 476 -60.40 -34.90 15.42
N ALA A 477 -59.25 -35.57 15.50
CA ALA A 477 -59.02 -36.81 14.78
C ALA A 477 -59.85 -37.99 15.33
N ASN A 478 -60.14 -38.02 16.63
CA ASN A 478 -60.69 -39.21 17.31
C ASN A 478 -62.12 -39.05 17.86
N PHE A 479 -62.63 -37.83 18.02
CA PHE A 479 -63.92 -37.57 18.66
C PHE A 479 -64.84 -36.69 17.78
N ASP A 480 -66.15 -36.89 17.91
CA ASP A 480 -67.18 -36.04 17.30
C ASP A 480 -67.21 -34.69 18.00
N SER A 481 -67.09 -33.62 17.20
CA SER A 481 -66.96 -32.25 17.71
C SER A 481 -68.18 -31.74 18.48
N LEU A 482 -69.37 -32.30 18.21
CA LEU A 482 -70.62 -31.89 18.87
C LEU A 482 -70.85 -32.68 20.16
N THR A 483 -70.84 -34.01 20.09
CA THR A 483 -71.26 -34.87 21.21
C THR A 483 -70.11 -35.30 22.12
N GLY A 484 -68.85 -35.14 21.69
CA GLY A 484 -67.67 -35.65 22.39
C GLY A 484 -67.55 -37.18 22.38
N LEU A 485 -68.44 -37.89 21.70
CA LEU A 485 -68.35 -39.34 21.51
C LEU A 485 -67.23 -39.69 20.53
N PRO A 486 -66.68 -40.91 20.58
CA PRO A 486 -65.87 -41.46 19.49
C PRO A 486 -66.52 -41.19 18.12
N ASN A 487 -65.72 -40.68 17.18
CA ASN A 487 -66.17 -40.48 15.81
C ASN A 487 -66.09 -41.79 15.02
N ARG A 488 -66.41 -41.73 13.72
CA ARG A 488 -66.32 -42.88 12.82
C ARG A 488 -64.94 -43.55 12.85
N PHE A 489 -63.86 -42.78 12.77
CA PHE A 489 -62.50 -43.32 12.74
C PHE A 489 -62.21 -44.15 14.01
N GLN A 490 -62.53 -43.60 15.19
CA GLN A 490 -62.31 -44.28 16.47
C GLN A 490 -63.19 -45.53 16.65
N LEU A 491 -64.42 -45.53 16.10
CA LEU A 491 -65.30 -46.69 16.08
C LEU A 491 -64.72 -47.82 15.22
N GLU A 492 -64.29 -47.50 14.00
CA GLU A 492 -63.73 -48.47 13.05
C GLU A 492 -62.47 -49.13 13.62
N GLU A 493 -61.61 -48.35 14.27
CA GLU A 493 -60.43 -48.86 14.96
C GLU A 493 -60.81 -49.85 16.09
N ARG A 494 -61.77 -49.47 16.95
CA ARG A 494 -62.23 -50.35 18.04
C ARG A 494 -62.92 -51.61 17.54
N LEU A 495 -63.70 -51.50 16.46
CA LEU A 495 -64.35 -52.64 15.84
C LEU A 495 -63.35 -53.60 15.22
N TYR A 496 -62.31 -53.09 14.54
CA TYR A 496 -61.21 -53.89 14.01
C TYR A 496 -60.51 -54.72 15.11
N TYR A 497 -60.21 -54.09 16.26
CA TYR A 497 -59.67 -54.81 17.41
C TYR A 497 -60.65 -55.84 17.98
N THR A 498 -61.94 -55.50 18.06
CA THR A 498 -62.97 -56.37 18.62
C THR A 498 -63.21 -57.61 17.75
N ILE A 499 -63.28 -57.47 16.42
CA ILE A 499 -63.35 -58.61 15.48
C ILE A 499 -62.12 -59.51 15.64
N SER A 500 -60.93 -58.91 15.74
CA SER A 500 -59.68 -59.65 15.89
C SER A 500 -59.61 -60.43 17.20
N ALA A 501 -60.12 -59.86 18.30
CA ALA A 501 -60.21 -60.52 19.61
C ALA A 501 -61.27 -61.63 19.59
N ALA A 502 -62.47 -61.33 19.11
CA ALA A 502 -63.59 -62.27 19.03
C ALA A 502 -63.27 -63.51 18.18
N LYS A 503 -62.59 -63.32 17.04
CA LYS A 503 -62.13 -64.42 16.18
C LYS A 503 -61.13 -65.35 16.88
N ARG A 504 -60.28 -64.81 17.76
CA ARG A 504 -59.26 -65.58 18.49
C ARG A 504 -59.87 -66.36 19.67
N ASN A 505 -60.80 -65.74 20.37
CA ASN A 505 -61.37 -66.26 21.60
C ASN A 505 -62.69 -67.03 21.40
N SER A 506 -63.20 -67.09 20.16
CA SER A 506 -64.53 -67.61 19.83
C SER A 506 -65.65 -66.92 20.62
N GLU A 507 -65.50 -65.62 20.85
CA GLU A 507 -66.47 -64.78 21.56
C GLU A 507 -67.46 -64.12 20.60
N GLN A 508 -68.66 -63.83 21.09
CA GLN A 508 -69.68 -63.08 20.35
C GLN A 508 -69.70 -61.62 20.78
N PHE A 509 -70.02 -60.72 19.86
CA PHE A 509 -70.30 -59.33 20.19
C PHE A 509 -71.49 -58.83 19.37
N SER A 510 -72.13 -57.76 19.85
CA SER A 510 -73.29 -57.17 19.20
C SER A 510 -72.96 -55.77 18.67
N ILE A 511 -73.51 -55.45 17.50
CA ILE A 511 -73.54 -54.08 16.97
C ILE A 511 -74.99 -53.62 16.94
N ILE A 512 -75.23 -52.43 17.48
CA ILE A 512 -76.53 -51.77 17.45
C ILE A 512 -76.40 -50.52 16.58
N PHE A 513 -77.19 -50.45 15.51
CA PHE A 513 -77.43 -49.24 14.73
C PHE A 513 -78.68 -48.56 15.24
N LEU A 514 -78.60 -47.28 15.54
CA LEU A 514 -79.68 -46.49 16.08
C LEU A 514 -79.82 -45.21 15.29
N ASP A 515 -81.03 -44.95 14.82
CA ASP A 515 -81.40 -43.71 14.12
C ASP A 515 -82.61 -43.09 14.83
N LEU A 516 -82.55 -41.78 15.04
CA LEU A 516 -83.62 -41.05 15.71
C LEU A 516 -84.78 -40.79 14.75
N ASP A 517 -85.95 -41.32 15.09
CA ASP A 517 -87.14 -41.17 14.26
C ASP A 517 -87.56 -39.70 14.19
N ARG A 518 -87.76 -39.19 12.97
CA ARG A 518 -88.23 -37.82 12.71
C ARG A 518 -87.32 -36.72 13.27
N PHE A 519 -86.03 -37.00 13.49
CA PHE A 519 -85.07 -35.96 13.92
C PHE A 519 -85.04 -34.74 12.99
N LYS A 520 -85.23 -34.96 11.68
CA LYS A 520 -85.37 -33.87 10.71
C LYS A 520 -86.55 -32.94 11.04
N GLU A 521 -87.69 -33.46 11.48
CA GLU A 521 -88.84 -32.63 11.86
C GLU A 521 -88.53 -31.76 13.09
N ILE A 522 -87.70 -32.26 14.02
CA ILE A 522 -87.22 -31.49 15.18
C ILE A 522 -86.35 -30.33 14.72
N ASN A 523 -85.39 -30.57 13.82
CA ASN A 523 -84.55 -29.52 13.25
C ASN A 523 -85.37 -28.49 12.46
N ASP A 524 -86.31 -28.96 11.64
CA ASP A 524 -87.14 -28.10 10.80
C ASP A 524 -88.12 -27.25 11.64
N THR A 525 -88.55 -27.73 12.81
CA THR A 525 -89.53 -27.06 13.68
C THR A 525 -88.90 -26.18 14.76
N LEU A 526 -87.82 -26.63 15.39
CA LEU A 526 -87.21 -26.01 16.57
C LEU A 526 -85.81 -25.45 16.32
N GLY A 527 -85.27 -25.63 15.11
CA GLY A 527 -83.94 -25.18 14.71
C GLY A 527 -82.83 -26.20 15.00
N HIS A 528 -81.70 -26.05 14.30
CA HIS A 528 -80.55 -26.93 14.45
C HIS A 528 -79.97 -26.96 15.88
N ASP A 529 -79.99 -25.83 16.59
CA ASP A 529 -79.54 -25.77 17.99
C ASP A 529 -80.34 -26.71 18.91
N ALA A 530 -81.64 -26.90 18.64
CA ALA A 530 -82.50 -27.81 19.38
C ALA A 530 -82.14 -29.28 19.10
N GLY A 531 -81.88 -29.60 17.82
CA GLY A 531 -81.40 -30.93 17.43
C GLY A 531 -80.02 -31.24 18.00
N ASP A 532 -79.11 -30.27 17.99
CA ASP A 532 -77.77 -30.42 18.56
C ASP A 532 -77.82 -30.63 20.08
N ALA A 533 -78.65 -29.86 20.80
CA ALA A 533 -78.87 -30.06 22.23
C ALA A 533 -79.48 -31.43 22.54
N LEU A 534 -80.41 -31.91 21.70
CA LEU A 534 -80.98 -33.25 21.80
C LEU A 534 -79.89 -34.33 21.63
N LEU A 535 -79.03 -34.20 20.61
CA LEU A 535 -77.94 -35.16 20.35
C LEU A 535 -76.91 -35.20 21.49
N VAL A 536 -76.53 -34.04 22.03
CA VAL A 536 -75.61 -33.94 23.18
C VAL A 536 -76.22 -34.59 24.43
N GLU A 537 -77.49 -34.32 24.71
CA GLU A 537 -78.18 -34.90 25.85
C GLU A 537 -78.38 -36.41 25.70
N LEU A 538 -78.69 -36.89 24.50
CA LEU A 538 -78.76 -38.33 24.21
C LEU A 538 -77.39 -39.00 24.32
N ALA A 539 -76.32 -38.40 23.80
CA ALA A 539 -74.97 -38.90 23.97
C ALA A 539 -74.58 -39.03 25.45
N ARG A 540 -74.94 -38.03 26.26
CA ARG A 540 -74.75 -38.07 27.73
C ARG A 540 -75.54 -39.21 28.35
N ARG A 541 -76.82 -39.38 28.00
CA ARG A 541 -77.70 -40.46 28.47
C ARG A 541 -77.17 -41.84 28.08
N PHE A 542 -76.72 -42.02 26.85
CA PHE A 542 -76.12 -43.28 26.37
C PHE A 542 -74.91 -43.70 27.20
N ASN A 543 -74.00 -42.77 27.52
CA ASN A 543 -72.85 -43.08 28.36
C ASN A 543 -73.22 -43.54 29.79
N THR A 544 -74.42 -43.21 30.31
CA THR A 544 -74.83 -43.64 31.65
C THR A 544 -75.29 -45.10 31.73
N ILE A 545 -75.70 -45.70 30.61
CA ILE A 545 -76.24 -47.06 30.57
C ILE A 545 -75.25 -48.10 30.04
N LEU A 546 -74.13 -47.65 29.47
CA LEU A 546 -73.09 -48.48 28.88
C LEU A 546 -71.96 -48.80 29.88
N ARG A 547 -71.33 -49.96 29.71
CA ARG A 547 -70.15 -50.36 30.48
C ARG A 547 -68.90 -49.66 29.93
N LYS A 548 -67.82 -49.59 30.72
CA LYS A 548 -66.54 -49.01 30.26
C LYS A 548 -65.97 -49.67 28.99
N ILE A 549 -66.30 -50.93 28.73
CA ILE A 549 -65.84 -51.69 27.54
C ILE A 549 -66.76 -51.48 26.33
N ASP A 550 -67.99 -51.01 26.54
CA ASP A 550 -68.93 -50.73 25.48
C ASP A 550 -68.54 -49.39 24.83
N THR A 551 -68.80 -49.27 23.54
CA THR A 551 -68.52 -48.04 22.79
C THR A 551 -69.80 -47.53 22.17
N VAL A 552 -70.15 -46.28 22.44
CA VAL A 552 -71.11 -45.53 21.64
C VAL A 552 -70.36 -44.55 20.76
N SER A 553 -70.74 -44.46 19.50
CA SER A 553 -70.14 -43.55 18.52
C SER A 553 -71.23 -42.87 17.72
N ARG A 554 -70.99 -41.63 17.30
CA ARG A 554 -71.86 -40.90 16.40
C ARG A 554 -71.19 -40.82 15.03
N LEU A 555 -71.83 -41.35 13.99
CA LEU A 555 -71.28 -41.33 12.63
C LEU A 555 -71.52 -39.99 11.92
N GLY A 556 -72.60 -39.30 12.31
CA GLY A 556 -73.06 -38.04 11.72
C GLY A 556 -74.58 -37.96 11.77
N GLY A 557 -75.14 -36.75 11.71
CA GLY A 557 -76.59 -36.56 11.77
C GLY A 557 -77.19 -37.10 13.07
N ASP A 558 -78.18 -37.97 12.92
CA ASP A 558 -78.97 -38.67 13.94
C ASP A 558 -78.58 -40.14 14.17
N GLU A 559 -77.48 -40.60 13.57
CA GLU A 559 -77.06 -41.99 13.61
C GLU A 559 -76.03 -42.26 14.73
N PHE A 560 -76.36 -43.22 15.59
CA PHE A 560 -75.50 -43.73 16.64
C PHE A 560 -75.23 -45.22 16.43
N ILE A 561 -73.97 -45.62 16.63
CA ILE A 561 -73.58 -47.02 16.64
C ILE A 561 -73.07 -47.39 18.01
N PHE A 562 -73.54 -48.53 18.51
CA PHE A 562 -73.04 -49.13 19.73
C PHE A 562 -72.32 -50.43 19.39
N LEU A 563 -71.08 -50.54 19.83
CA LEU A 563 -70.30 -51.76 19.83
C LEU A 563 -70.31 -52.33 21.25
N LEU A 564 -70.86 -53.53 21.40
CA LEU A 564 -71.06 -54.22 22.68
C LEU A 564 -70.25 -55.53 22.68
N PRO A 565 -68.98 -55.52 23.13
CA PRO A 565 -68.18 -56.73 23.25
C PRO A 565 -68.83 -57.76 24.19
N ASN A 566 -68.61 -59.05 23.94
CA ASN A 566 -69.07 -60.17 24.79
C ASN A 566 -70.57 -60.11 25.15
N THR A 567 -71.39 -59.73 24.17
CA THR A 567 -72.83 -59.53 24.33
C THR A 567 -73.58 -60.45 23.38
N SER A 568 -74.45 -61.30 23.95
CA SER A 568 -75.33 -62.24 23.24
C SER A 568 -76.63 -61.56 22.77
N ILE A 569 -77.44 -62.29 21.99
CA ILE A 569 -78.77 -61.85 21.52
C ILE A 569 -79.65 -61.30 22.66
N SER A 570 -79.71 -61.99 23.81
CA SER A 570 -80.51 -61.56 24.96
C SER A 570 -79.93 -60.30 25.61
N GLY A 571 -78.61 -60.18 25.67
CA GLY A 571 -77.92 -58.98 26.16
C GLY A 571 -78.16 -57.78 25.25
N ALA A 572 -78.07 -57.96 23.94
CA ALA A 572 -78.32 -56.92 22.95
C ALA A 572 -79.78 -56.43 22.99
N SER A 573 -80.74 -57.36 23.12
CA SER A 573 -82.16 -57.03 23.30
C SER A 573 -82.39 -56.15 24.53
N HIS A 574 -81.78 -56.52 25.67
CA HIS A 574 -81.91 -55.76 26.92
C HIS A 574 -81.32 -54.35 26.83
N ILE A 575 -80.20 -54.19 26.12
CA ILE A 575 -79.61 -52.85 25.87
C ILE A 575 -80.48 -52.05 24.90
N ALA A 576 -81.01 -52.67 23.85
CA ALA A 576 -81.92 -52.00 22.92
C ALA A 576 -83.21 -51.52 23.61
N ASP A 577 -83.81 -52.32 24.49
CA ASP A 577 -84.97 -51.91 25.29
C ASP A 577 -84.65 -50.73 26.22
N LYS A 578 -83.46 -50.72 26.84
CA LYS A 578 -83.00 -49.61 27.66
C LYS A 578 -82.78 -48.34 26.83
N LEU A 579 -82.22 -48.49 25.62
CA LEU A 579 -82.02 -47.39 24.69
C LEU A 579 -83.35 -46.77 24.27
N LEU A 580 -84.34 -47.57 23.87
CA LEU A 580 -85.67 -47.06 23.51
C LEU A 580 -86.32 -46.30 24.67
N LYS A 581 -86.25 -46.84 25.91
CA LYS A 581 -86.81 -46.19 27.11
C LYS A 581 -86.13 -44.87 27.47
N ILE A 582 -84.80 -44.78 27.35
CA ILE A 582 -84.07 -43.55 27.71
C ILE A 582 -84.22 -42.45 26.65
N ILE A 583 -84.47 -42.85 25.39
CA ILE A 583 -84.74 -41.95 24.27
C ILE A 583 -86.15 -41.36 24.37
N ASP A 584 -87.15 -42.18 24.74
CA ASP A 584 -88.55 -41.77 24.93
C ASP A 584 -88.75 -40.81 26.12
N THR A 585 -87.72 -40.63 26.96
CA THR A 585 -87.76 -39.65 28.05
C THR A 585 -87.63 -38.21 27.50
N PRO A 586 -88.56 -37.29 27.81
CA PRO A 586 -88.52 -35.93 27.28
C PRO A 586 -87.16 -35.22 27.49
N CYS A 587 -86.68 -34.54 26.45
CA CYS A 587 -85.51 -33.67 26.51
C CYS A 587 -85.96 -32.21 26.55
N LYS A 588 -85.57 -31.47 27.59
CA LYS A 588 -85.92 -30.06 27.71
C LYS A 588 -85.01 -29.21 26.82
N PHE A 589 -85.62 -28.42 25.95
CA PHE A 589 -84.93 -27.34 25.25
C PHE A 589 -85.78 -26.07 25.34
N ASN A 590 -85.22 -25.02 25.95
CA ASN A 590 -85.96 -23.83 26.36
C ASN A 590 -87.18 -24.16 27.24
N ARG A 591 -88.41 -23.93 26.74
CA ARG A 591 -89.69 -24.21 27.42
C ARG A 591 -90.46 -25.39 26.81
N ASN A 592 -89.91 -26.05 25.80
CA ASN A 592 -90.57 -27.13 25.08
C ASN A 592 -89.97 -28.49 25.49
N ASP A 593 -90.84 -29.48 25.64
CA ASP A 593 -90.42 -30.87 25.82
C ASP A 593 -90.29 -31.52 24.42
N MET A 594 -89.07 -31.89 24.07
CA MET A 594 -88.78 -32.63 22.85
C MET A 594 -88.89 -34.13 23.14
N VAL A 595 -89.79 -34.80 22.44
CA VAL A 595 -89.96 -36.25 22.51
C VAL A 595 -89.57 -36.82 21.16
N VAL A 596 -88.66 -37.79 21.18
CA VAL A 596 -88.17 -38.48 19.99
C VAL A 596 -88.21 -39.97 20.28
N THR A 597 -88.38 -40.78 19.25
CA THR A 597 -88.24 -42.23 19.32
C THR A 597 -87.05 -42.66 18.48
N ALA A 598 -86.68 -43.94 18.54
CA ALA A 598 -85.60 -44.45 17.70
C ALA A 598 -85.98 -45.75 17.01
N SER A 599 -85.41 -45.93 15.83
CA SER A 599 -85.41 -47.21 15.12
C SER A 599 -84.05 -47.86 15.29
N ILE A 600 -84.04 -49.12 15.73
CA ILE A 600 -82.82 -49.85 16.08
C ILE A 600 -82.66 -51.10 15.21
N GLY A 601 -81.47 -51.30 14.65
CA GLY A 601 -81.05 -52.53 13.99
C GLY A 601 -79.94 -53.21 14.76
N ILE A 602 -80.02 -54.53 14.95
CA ILE A 602 -79.06 -55.30 15.73
C ILE A 602 -78.46 -56.42 14.88
N THR A 603 -77.14 -56.55 14.92
CA THR A 603 -76.40 -57.69 14.37
C THR A 603 -75.50 -58.33 15.41
N ILE A 604 -75.34 -59.64 15.31
CA ILE A 604 -74.52 -60.47 16.19
C ILE A 604 -73.36 -61.06 15.39
N TYR A 605 -72.12 -60.80 15.83
CA TYR A 605 -70.97 -61.51 15.31
C TYR A 605 -70.82 -62.88 16.02
N PRO A 606 -70.48 -63.96 15.31
CA PRO A 606 -70.22 -64.04 13.86
C PRO A 606 -71.46 -64.38 13.00
N GLU A 607 -72.62 -64.60 13.61
CA GLU A 607 -73.83 -65.12 12.94
C GLU A 607 -74.29 -64.23 11.76
N ASP A 608 -74.25 -62.91 11.94
CA ASP A 608 -74.72 -61.92 10.98
C ASP A 608 -73.60 -61.32 10.12
N GLY A 609 -72.36 -61.81 10.21
CA GLY A 609 -71.23 -61.33 9.40
C GLY A 609 -69.86 -61.50 10.06
N PHE A 610 -68.81 -61.59 9.23
CA PHE A 610 -67.42 -61.80 9.69
C PHE A 610 -66.53 -60.56 9.62
N ASP A 611 -67.02 -59.50 8.97
CA ASP A 611 -66.28 -58.26 8.74
C ASP A 611 -67.18 -57.05 9.00
N GLN A 612 -66.54 -55.90 9.23
CA GLN A 612 -67.23 -54.65 9.54
C GLN A 612 -68.27 -54.27 8.49
N GLN A 613 -67.95 -54.40 7.19
CA GLN A 613 -68.83 -53.94 6.12
C GLN A 613 -70.11 -54.76 6.10
N THR A 614 -69.99 -56.08 6.26
CA THR A 614 -71.14 -56.98 6.34
C THR A 614 -72.00 -56.71 7.58
N LEU A 615 -71.37 -56.58 8.77
CA LEU A 615 -72.10 -56.32 10.01
C LEU A 615 -72.83 -54.97 9.97
N PHE A 616 -72.18 -53.90 9.51
CA PHE A 616 -72.81 -52.58 9.39
C PHE A 616 -73.97 -52.58 8.39
N LYS A 617 -73.79 -53.21 7.21
CA LYS A 617 -74.86 -53.34 6.21
C LYS A 617 -76.06 -54.10 6.75
N ASN A 618 -75.82 -55.17 7.49
CA ASN A 618 -76.88 -56.01 8.05
C ASN A 618 -77.61 -55.30 9.21
N ALA A 619 -76.89 -54.53 10.03
CA ALA A 619 -77.47 -53.71 11.10
C ALA A 619 -78.32 -52.57 10.52
N ASP A 620 -77.84 -51.88 9.49
CA ASP A 620 -78.61 -50.87 8.77
C ASP A 620 -79.88 -51.46 8.13
N THR A 621 -79.78 -52.63 7.49
CA THR A 621 -80.94 -53.34 6.93
C THR A 621 -81.97 -53.67 8.01
N ALA A 622 -81.53 -54.14 9.17
CA ALA A 622 -82.41 -54.43 10.30
C ALA A 622 -83.06 -53.16 10.87
N MET A 623 -82.31 -52.06 10.96
CA MET A 623 -82.82 -50.75 11.39
C MET A 623 -83.87 -50.21 10.43
N TYR A 624 -83.65 -50.33 9.12
CA TYR A 624 -84.62 -49.94 8.10
C TYR A 624 -85.91 -50.77 8.19
N ARG A 625 -85.81 -52.08 8.48
CA ARG A 625 -86.98 -52.92 8.78
C ARG A 625 -87.73 -52.46 10.03
N ALA A 626 -87.03 -52.00 11.07
CA ALA A 626 -87.66 -51.41 12.25
C ALA A 626 -88.47 -50.14 11.88
N LYS A 627 -87.92 -49.29 10.99
CA LYS A 627 -88.65 -48.11 10.45
C LYS A 627 -89.93 -48.51 9.72
N GLN A 628 -89.87 -49.52 8.84
CA GLN A 628 -91.02 -50.00 8.07
C GLN A 628 -92.10 -50.65 8.93
N LYS A 629 -91.71 -51.34 10.01
CA LYS A 629 -92.64 -51.99 10.94
C LYS A 629 -93.35 -51.01 11.90
N GLY A 630 -93.18 -49.70 11.70
CA GLY A 630 -93.89 -48.67 12.47
C GLY A 630 -93.02 -47.88 13.45
N ARG A 631 -91.67 -47.94 13.32
CA ARG A 631 -90.70 -47.19 14.14
C ARG A 631 -90.78 -47.52 15.64
N ASN A 632 -90.01 -46.82 16.47
CA ASN A 632 -89.91 -46.99 17.93
C ASN A 632 -89.73 -48.46 18.38
N ARG A 633 -88.78 -49.16 17.77
CA ARG A 633 -88.54 -50.58 18.02
C ARG A 633 -87.14 -50.98 17.57
N TYR A 634 -86.70 -52.15 18.01
CA TYR A 634 -85.53 -52.81 17.45
C TYR A 634 -85.93 -53.98 16.54
N CYS A 635 -85.06 -54.33 15.61
CA CYS A 635 -85.13 -55.55 14.82
C CYS A 635 -83.74 -56.19 14.78
N PHE A 636 -83.68 -57.51 14.95
CA PHE A 636 -82.49 -58.29 14.62
C PHE A 636 -82.40 -58.48 13.10
N PHE A 637 -81.18 -58.60 12.60
CA PHE A 637 -80.97 -59.06 11.23
C PHE A 637 -81.51 -60.50 11.05
N SER A 638 -82.07 -60.77 9.88
CA SER A 638 -82.53 -62.10 9.47
C SER A 638 -82.48 -62.17 7.94
N GLN A 639 -82.00 -63.27 7.39
CA GLN A 639 -81.88 -63.46 5.94
C GLN A 639 -83.22 -63.66 5.20
N GLU A 640 -84.35 -63.77 5.91
CA GLU A 640 -85.66 -63.95 5.27
C GLU A 640 -86.32 -62.63 4.86
N SER A 641 -86.35 -62.38 3.56
CA SER A 641 -87.49 -61.83 2.82
C SER A 641 -87.44 -62.38 1.41
#